data_AF-A0A4R0DRU8-F1
#
_entry.id   AF-A0A4R0DRU8-F1
#
_cell.length_a   1.000
_cell.length_b   1.000
_cell.length_c   1.000
_cell.angle_alpha   90.00
_cell.angle_beta   90.00
_cell.angle_gamma   90.00
#
_symmetry.space_group_name_H-M   'P 1'
#
loop_
_entity.id
_entity.type
_entity.pdbx_description
1 polymer ?
#
loop_
_entity_poly.entity_id
_entity_poly.type
_entity_poly.pdbx_seq_one_letter_code
_entity_poly.pdbx_strand_id
1 'polypeptide(L)'
;MSTNKIIKLSVLASSVLLAQQIYALEALSDQSLRTVSGQDGISLSYETDRVTIDQLNWKDNTNFSNGTSGNLNLSLNNIEVSKIDNNKIGGKVKLDVGTNANKTGMRIEAVVNPANIHIAKVAVCGDGTRGADCANQNTLGALTLQNRAPMNFVLETRSGLFNSKDKAYLEFGLQNANIFHTLKNGNEYNQFILKDFNFNFKGMGYLYLDANKGMVLSTNSPNASDSTVNEVVLERVQDLDNPGKTRPGFNIDVRYKTNVGNDGKLYTANENTDQLNSIIRLGASGRLRDAEVSVNADRTNLGGAEGASTSSTQMAGSTGLHLNVKTSFTRDEKNASGVVTAEGTKFELGHTGKNSYAIEFGNLTPLQIRTQSGASLVANNNLAYINFGDIYINAVQTKSLEFEIGQNIAKLLGKQAGIGRYNLSNNTQNAVAIAVRGMDFQAIARNAKFIANNSNDVSHQITSQSATWGLGIPIYNLNANLGLYGTTYGANNAEAIGFGLTMSTQGRDATGSKTTSIILIDGAPNSFNTAEEVNYYTGLRNIDFFMDTQGVLAMEQSGIKLDLPRLVIAMGAEIALGQLPGSRYEAAACANAATTSLNCFVPANSFTNTDDVLFGLALRLDASAQLNILPGTVADNHLAIQGNIKLNASDASTNKNYLHLTNVQDNATIGFDRIQGELDLNAKILVEKDQVKFNNNIRLNPTNQAAGVLKADVNLYPTADRAQNLGTMVFTGGNIRSSFGITPR
;
A
#
# COMPACT_ATOMS: atom_id res chain seq x y z
N MET A 1 -11.97 56.12 64.84
CA MET A 1 -11.16 54.95 64.40
C MET A 1 -11.88 53.69 64.82
N SER A 2 -12.31 52.87 63.86
CA SER A 2 -12.46 51.40 63.98
C SER A 2 -13.20 50.92 62.73
N THR A 3 -12.48 50.29 61.81
CA THR A 3 -13.03 49.65 60.61
C THR A 3 -13.01 48.14 60.86
N ASN A 4 -14.18 47.53 60.98
CA ASN A 4 -14.37 46.09 61.06
C ASN A 4 -13.88 45.41 59.76
N LYS A 5 -12.92 44.48 59.88
CA LYS A 5 -12.51 43.60 58.78
C LYS A 5 -13.33 42.31 58.84
N ILE A 6 -14.11 42.05 57.78
CA ILE A 6 -14.75 40.77 57.50
C ILE A 6 -13.76 39.91 56.74
N ILE A 7 -13.46 38.72 57.24
CA ILE A 7 -12.70 37.68 56.51
C ILE A 7 -13.71 36.75 55.84
N LYS A 8 -13.69 36.68 54.51
CA LYS A 8 -14.45 35.71 53.71
C LYS A 8 -13.61 34.45 53.53
N LEU A 9 -14.04 33.32 54.09
CA LEU A 9 -13.51 31.99 53.75
C LEU A 9 -13.94 31.63 52.32
N SER A 10 -13.00 31.17 51.49
CA SER A 10 -13.31 30.65 50.15
C SER A 10 -13.82 29.21 50.22
N VAL A 11 -14.74 28.85 49.32
CA VAL A 11 -15.33 27.50 49.17
C VAL A 11 -14.26 26.41 49.04
N LEU A 12 -13.07 26.76 48.50
CA LEU A 12 -11.90 25.89 48.37
C LEU A 12 -11.34 25.40 49.71
N ALA A 13 -11.41 26.23 50.77
CA ALA A 13 -10.93 25.84 52.09
C ALA A 13 -11.89 24.88 52.81
N SER A 14 -13.19 24.94 52.48
CA SER A 14 -14.20 24.01 53.03
C SER A 14 -14.24 22.67 52.29
N SER A 15 -13.87 22.63 51.00
CA SER A 15 -13.83 21.39 50.21
C SER A 15 -12.59 20.51 50.51
N VAL A 16 -11.47 21.08 50.96
CA VAL A 16 -10.28 20.32 51.38
C VAL A 16 -10.49 19.60 52.72
N LEU A 17 -11.32 20.13 53.61
CA LEU A 17 -11.61 19.52 54.93
C LEU A 17 -12.64 18.38 54.87
N LEU A 18 -13.40 18.25 53.77
CA LEU A 18 -14.51 17.28 53.63
C LEU A 18 -14.21 16.09 52.69
N ALA A 19 -13.05 16.08 52.01
CA ALA A 19 -12.69 14.99 51.10
C ALA A 19 -11.75 13.98 51.80
N GLN A 20 -12.31 13.02 52.53
CA GLN A 20 -11.52 12.02 53.28
C GLN A 20 -10.90 10.89 52.45
N GLN A 21 -11.04 10.84 51.12
CA GLN A 21 -10.30 9.88 50.29
C GLN A 21 -10.01 10.48 48.90
N ILE A 22 -8.92 11.25 48.81
CA ILE A 22 -8.30 11.62 47.53
C ILE A 22 -6.86 11.10 47.60
N TYR A 23 -6.54 10.08 46.79
CA TYR A 23 -5.14 9.75 46.49
C TYR A 23 -4.60 10.88 45.60
N ALA A 24 -4.10 11.93 46.23
CA ALA A 24 -3.31 12.94 45.54
C ALA A 24 -2.06 12.25 44.97
N LEU A 25 -1.76 12.53 43.70
CA LEU A 25 -0.45 12.22 43.10
C LEU A 25 0.63 12.92 43.95
N GLU A 26 1.20 12.20 44.90
CA GLU A 26 2.38 12.64 45.63
C GLU A 26 3.55 12.73 44.65
N ALA A 27 4.25 13.86 44.63
CA ALA A 27 5.47 14.00 43.84
C ALA A 27 6.52 13.03 44.40
N LEU A 28 6.73 11.91 43.69
CA LEU A 28 7.83 10.98 43.94
C LEU A 28 9.15 11.74 43.76
N SER A 29 9.80 12.09 44.87
CA SER A 29 11.16 12.66 44.83
C SER A 29 12.17 11.58 44.42
N ASP A 30 13.24 11.95 43.72
CA ASP A 30 14.34 11.04 43.33
C ASP A 30 14.90 10.25 44.53
N GLN A 31 14.86 10.83 45.72
CA GLN A 31 15.28 10.20 46.97
C GLN A 31 14.39 9.00 47.34
N SER A 32 13.09 9.07 47.05
CA SER A 32 12.10 8.01 47.31
C SER A 32 12.14 6.90 46.24
N LEU A 33 12.48 7.24 44.99
CA LEU A 33 12.68 6.27 43.90
C LEU A 33 13.95 5.44 44.09
N ARG A 34 15.00 6.01 44.71
CA ARG A 34 16.24 5.29 45.02
C ARG A 34 16.07 4.15 46.03
N THR A 35 15.05 4.21 46.90
CA THR A 35 14.73 3.15 47.87
C THR A 35 13.87 2.02 47.27
N VAL A 36 13.31 2.20 46.07
CA VAL A 36 12.61 1.14 45.35
C VAL A 36 13.65 0.31 44.61
N SER A 37 14.07 -0.79 45.22
CA SER A 37 14.85 -1.84 44.56
C SER A 37 13.97 -2.53 43.50
N GLY A 38 13.94 -2.00 42.28
CA GLY A 38 13.21 -2.57 41.12
C GLY A 38 13.78 -3.88 40.58
N GLN A 39 14.42 -4.69 41.44
CA GLN A 39 15.04 -5.97 41.08
C GLN A 39 14.00 -7.00 40.58
N ASP A 40 12.73 -6.83 40.94
CA ASP A 40 11.60 -7.69 40.57
C ASP A 40 10.64 -7.08 39.51
N GLY A 41 11.05 -5.99 38.85
CA GLY A 41 10.24 -5.32 37.81
C GLY A 41 9.25 -4.27 38.33
N ILE A 42 8.63 -3.53 37.40
CA ILE A 42 7.66 -2.45 37.64
C ILE A 42 6.39 -2.76 36.85
N SER A 43 5.23 -2.71 37.50
CA SER A 43 3.92 -2.81 36.84
C SER A 43 3.12 -1.54 37.10
N LEU A 44 2.76 -0.83 36.04
CA LEU A 44 1.91 0.35 36.06
C LEU A 44 0.55 -0.01 35.45
N SER A 45 -0.52 0.21 36.21
CA SER A 45 -1.89 0.21 35.68
C SER A 45 -2.43 1.63 35.73
N TYR A 46 -3.05 2.09 34.65
CA TYR A 46 -3.66 3.41 34.60
C TYR A 46 -5.09 3.31 34.06
N GLU A 47 -5.95 4.20 34.57
CA GLU A 47 -7.33 4.34 34.12
C GLU A 47 -7.71 5.83 34.09
N THR A 48 -8.41 6.27 33.05
CA THR A 48 -8.93 7.63 32.89
C THR A 48 -10.25 7.59 32.10
N ASP A 49 -11.10 8.60 32.31
CA ASP A 49 -12.35 8.74 31.58
C ASP A 49 -12.18 9.48 30.25
N ARG A 50 -11.17 10.35 30.14
CA ARG A 50 -10.89 11.15 28.94
C ARG A 50 -9.42 11.58 28.89
N VAL A 51 -8.84 11.58 27.69
CA VAL A 51 -7.55 12.25 27.41
C VAL A 51 -7.77 13.25 26.28
N THR A 52 -7.24 14.47 26.42
CA THR A 52 -7.27 15.50 25.38
C THR A 52 -5.87 16.03 25.15
N ILE A 53 -5.45 16.12 23.90
CA ILE A 53 -4.16 16.69 23.49
C ILE A 53 -4.45 17.76 22.44
N ASP A 54 -4.11 19.01 22.74
CA ASP A 54 -4.41 20.13 21.84
C ASP A 54 -3.66 20.00 20.51
N GLN A 55 -2.38 19.64 20.55
CA GLN A 55 -1.56 19.48 19.36
C GLN A 55 -0.40 18.49 19.58
N LEU A 56 -0.16 17.62 18.60
CA LEU A 56 1.03 16.79 18.47
C LEU A 56 1.67 17.06 17.10
N ASN A 57 2.98 17.33 17.07
CA ASN A 57 3.67 17.71 15.84
C ASN A 57 4.87 16.80 15.58
N TRP A 58 5.00 16.32 14.35
CA TRP A 58 6.28 15.91 13.81
C TRP A 58 6.90 17.07 13.04
N LYS A 59 8.04 17.55 13.52
CA LYS A 59 8.74 18.71 12.99
C LYS A 59 9.85 18.28 12.03
N ASP A 60 9.74 18.71 10.79
CA ASP A 60 10.75 18.49 9.75
C ASP A 60 11.38 19.83 9.35
N ASN A 61 12.70 19.93 9.45
CA ASN A 61 13.48 21.00 8.85
C ASN A 61 13.45 20.79 7.33
N THR A 62 12.96 21.77 6.59
CA THR A 62 12.82 21.76 5.13
C THR A 62 13.61 22.92 4.53
N ASN A 63 14.00 22.76 3.27
CA ASN A 63 14.42 23.90 2.45
C ASN A 63 13.21 24.45 1.70
N PHE A 64 13.11 25.76 1.61
CA PHE A 64 12.09 26.47 0.87
C PHE A 64 12.61 26.85 -0.52
N SER A 65 11.68 27.08 -1.44
CA SER A 65 12.00 27.38 -2.84
C SER A 65 12.77 28.71 -3.05
N ASN A 66 12.83 29.56 -2.02
CA ASN A 66 13.64 30.77 -1.98
C ASN A 66 15.09 30.53 -1.47
N GLY A 67 15.48 29.28 -1.24
CA GLY A 67 16.81 28.88 -0.76
C GLY A 67 17.02 29.01 0.75
N THR A 68 16.00 29.42 1.51
CA THR A 68 16.07 29.46 2.98
C THR A 68 15.69 28.12 3.59
N SER A 69 16.24 27.80 4.75
CA SER A 69 15.80 26.64 5.54
C SER A 69 14.88 27.10 6.67
N GLY A 70 13.89 26.27 7.00
CA GLY A 70 13.04 26.46 8.18
C GLY A 70 12.28 25.18 8.48
N ASN A 71 11.21 25.26 9.27
CA ASN A 71 10.51 24.05 9.69
C ASN A 71 9.07 24.01 9.19
N LEU A 72 8.66 22.80 8.82
CA LEU A 72 7.27 22.43 8.64
C LEU A 72 6.91 21.37 9.68
N ASN A 73 5.65 21.38 10.09
CA ASN A 73 5.12 20.50 11.10
C ASN A 73 3.98 19.70 10.48
N LEU A 74 4.11 18.38 10.42
CA LEU A 74 2.92 17.52 10.29
C LEU A 74 2.22 17.53 11.64
N SER A 75 1.08 18.20 11.69
CA SER A 75 0.37 18.55 12.91
C SER A 75 -0.93 17.78 13.04
N LEU A 76 -1.09 17.11 14.18
CA LEU A 76 -2.32 16.47 14.62
C LEU A 76 -2.95 17.37 15.69
N ASN A 77 -4.13 17.91 15.41
CA ASN A 77 -4.77 18.93 16.25
C ASN A 77 -6.07 18.40 16.86
N ASN A 78 -6.32 18.82 18.11
CA ASN A 78 -7.49 18.48 18.92
C ASN A 78 -7.72 16.97 18.99
N ILE A 79 -6.75 16.25 19.57
CA ILE A 79 -6.84 14.81 19.79
C ILE A 79 -7.72 14.56 21.02
N GLU A 80 -8.74 13.75 20.86
CA GLU A 80 -9.63 13.30 21.93
C GLU A 80 -9.56 11.77 22.01
N VAL A 81 -9.23 11.24 23.19
CA VAL A 81 -9.35 9.81 23.50
C VAL A 81 -10.57 9.63 24.39
N SER A 82 -11.51 8.81 23.95
CA SER A 82 -12.75 8.50 24.65
C SER A 82 -12.90 6.99 24.85
N LYS A 83 -13.69 6.61 25.85
CA LYS A 83 -14.08 5.21 26.08
C LYS A 83 -14.83 4.61 24.88
N ILE A 84 -14.69 3.29 24.73
CA ILE A 84 -15.61 2.44 23.97
C ILE A 84 -16.51 1.75 24.99
N ASP A 85 -17.82 1.81 24.77
CA ASP A 85 -18.85 1.31 25.69
C ASP A 85 -18.69 1.90 27.11
N ASN A 86 -18.70 1.05 28.14
CA ASN A 86 -18.50 1.43 29.55
C ASN A 86 -17.09 1.15 30.07
N ASN A 87 -16.14 0.79 29.19
CA ASN A 87 -14.77 0.49 29.60
C ASN A 87 -13.97 1.78 29.70
N LYS A 88 -13.34 2.02 30.86
CA LYS A 88 -12.43 3.17 31.00
C LYS A 88 -11.25 3.06 30.04
N ILE A 89 -10.74 4.21 29.62
CA ILE A 89 -9.48 4.29 28.90
C ILE A 89 -8.40 3.87 29.88
N GLY A 90 -7.60 2.88 29.53
CA GLY A 90 -6.63 2.36 30.46
C GLY A 90 -5.75 1.30 29.86
N GLY A 91 -4.84 0.79 30.67
CA GLY A 91 -3.92 -0.25 30.25
C GLY A 91 -3.01 -0.69 31.38
N LYS A 92 -2.21 -1.69 31.08
CA LYS A 92 -1.17 -2.22 31.96
C LYS A 92 0.15 -2.20 31.22
N VAL A 93 1.19 -1.65 31.84
CA VAL A 93 2.57 -1.70 31.35
C VAL A 93 3.41 -2.38 32.41
N LYS A 94 4.06 -3.49 32.05
CA LYS A 94 5.04 -4.18 32.87
C LYS A 94 6.41 -3.99 32.26
N LEU A 95 7.38 -3.70 33.11
CA LEU A 95 8.79 -3.60 32.78
C LEU A 95 9.57 -4.49 33.74
N ASP A 96 10.14 -5.57 33.23
CA ASP A 96 10.99 -6.46 34.00
C ASP A 96 12.44 -6.34 33.49
N VAL A 97 13.39 -6.22 34.40
CA VAL A 97 14.82 -6.18 34.08
C VAL A 97 15.49 -7.33 34.81
N GLY A 98 16.08 -8.25 34.07
CA GLY A 98 16.69 -9.46 34.62
C GLY A 98 18.17 -9.56 34.29
N THR A 99 18.98 -10.03 35.25
CA THR A 99 20.40 -10.30 35.03
C THR A 99 20.67 -11.80 34.99
N ASN A 100 21.40 -12.28 33.97
CA ASN A 100 21.91 -13.65 33.90
C ASN A 100 23.39 -13.63 33.53
N ALA A 101 24.25 -14.18 34.39
CA ALA A 101 25.67 -14.49 34.13
C ALA A 101 26.42 -13.44 33.29
N ASN A 102 26.41 -12.17 33.73
CA ASN A 102 27.04 -10.98 33.12
C ASN A 102 26.26 -10.28 31.97
N LYS A 103 25.03 -10.68 31.68
CA LYS A 103 24.12 -10.02 30.73
C LYS A 103 22.89 -9.47 31.46
N THR A 104 22.41 -8.31 31.02
CA THR A 104 21.16 -7.71 31.52
C THR A 104 20.15 -7.69 30.38
N GLY A 105 19.02 -8.38 30.53
CA GLY A 105 17.90 -8.36 29.60
C GLY A 105 16.77 -7.46 30.08
N MET A 106 15.84 -7.12 29.19
CA MET A 106 14.59 -6.48 29.57
C MET A 106 13.40 -7.15 28.93
N ARG A 107 12.26 -7.10 29.61
CA ARG A 107 10.95 -7.43 29.05
C ARG A 107 10.01 -6.25 29.28
N ILE A 108 9.41 -5.75 28.19
CA ILE A 108 8.36 -4.74 28.21
C ILE A 108 7.10 -5.41 27.71
N GLU A 109 6.04 -5.39 28.51
CA GLU A 109 4.71 -5.90 28.15
C GLU A 109 3.68 -4.80 28.36
N ALA A 110 3.03 -4.36 27.29
CA ALA A 110 1.99 -3.34 27.34
C ALA A 110 0.68 -3.90 26.77
N VAL A 111 -0.41 -3.71 27.52
CA VAL A 111 -1.77 -4.00 27.10
C VAL A 111 -2.58 -2.73 27.22
N VAL A 112 -3.13 -2.25 26.11
CA VAL A 112 -3.99 -1.06 26.06
C VAL A 112 -5.43 -1.49 25.83
N ASN A 113 -6.33 -1.04 26.70
CA ASN A 113 -7.75 -1.35 26.62
C ASN A 113 -8.38 -0.75 25.34
N PRO A 114 -9.50 -1.30 24.86
CA PRO A 114 -10.29 -0.71 23.77
C PRO A 114 -10.60 0.77 24.02
N ALA A 115 -10.36 1.62 23.03
CA ALA A 115 -10.59 3.07 23.10
C ALA A 115 -10.78 3.67 21.70
N ASN A 116 -11.47 4.82 21.66
CA ASN A 116 -11.59 5.66 20.47
C ASN A 116 -10.59 6.80 20.56
N ILE A 117 -9.75 6.97 19.55
CA ILE A 117 -8.79 8.07 19.41
C ILE A 117 -9.22 8.87 18.19
N HIS A 118 -9.68 10.10 18.39
CA HIS A 118 -10.12 11.00 17.33
C HIS A 118 -9.14 12.17 17.20
N ILE A 119 -8.69 12.44 15.98
CA ILE A 119 -7.86 13.59 15.61
C ILE A 119 -8.71 14.47 14.70
N ALA A 120 -9.11 15.65 15.18
CA ALA A 120 -10.06 16.49 14.45
C ALA A 120 -9.47 17.15 13.20
N LYS A 121 -8.16 17.44 13.20
CA LYS A 121 -7.49 18.09 12.05
C LYS A 121 -6.07 17.60 11.89
N VAL A 122 -5.78 17.04 10.72
CA VAL A 122 -4.42 16.71 10.25
C VAL A 122 -4.00 17.77 9.22
N ALA A 123 -2.86 18.42 9.40
CA ALA A 123 -2.40 19.45 8.45
C ALA A 123 -0.87 19.58 8.45
N VAL A 124 -0.31 20.09 7.35
CA VAL A 124 1.11 20.49 7.29
C VAL A 124 1.20 22.00 7.48
N CYS A 125 1.90 22.42 8.52
CA CYS A 125 1.84 23.79 9.03
C CYS A 125 3.25 24.37 9.21
N GLY A 126 3.37 25.69 9.10
CA GLY A 126 4.60 26.39 9.46
C GLY A 126 4.82 26.41 10.98
N ASP A 127 5.97 26.91 11.42
CA ASP A 127 6.21 27.19 12.83
C ASP A 127 5.37 28.39 13.30
N GLY A 128 4.78 28.27 14.49
CA GLY A 128 4.12 29.34 15.23
C GLY A 128 4.84 29.67 16.54
N THR A 129 4.32 30.63 17.30
CA THR A 129 4.95 31.10 18.57
C THR A 129 5.02 30.02 19.66
N ARG A 130 4.13 29.03 19.63
CA ARG A 130 4.06 27.90 20.59
C ARG A 130 3.64 26.59 19.91
N GLY A 131 4.36 26.16 18.88
CA GLY A 131 4.08 24.91 18.14
C GLY A 131 3.89 25.16 16.65
N ALA A 132 2.94 24.46 16.03
CA ALA A 132 2.63 24.62 14.61
C ALA A 132 1.52 25.65 14.39
N ASP A 133 1.70 26.58 13.45
CA ASP A 133 0.66 27.53 13.03
C ASP A 133 -0.21 26.93 11.91
N CYS A 134 -1.35 26.38 12.32
CA CYS A 134 -2.32 25.76 11.44
C CYS A 134 -3.57 26.62 11.19
N ALA A 135 -3.57 27.90 11.55
CA ALA A 135 -4.76 28.75 11.47
C ALA A 135 -5.25 28.94 10.02
N ASN A 136 -4.32 29.12 9.09
CA ASN A 136 -4.61 29.38 7.67
C ASN A 136 -4.34 28.18 6.75
N GLN A 137 -4.10 26.98 7.31
CA GLN A 137 -3.82 25.77 6.53
C GLN A 137 -5.08 24.93 6.38
N ASN A 138 -5.36 24.53 5.14
CA ASN A 138 -6.40 23.54 4.86
C ASN A 138 -6.05 22.19 5.51
N THR A 139 -7.07 21.46 5.92
CA THR A 139 -6.91 20.14 6.56
C THR A 139 -6.81 19.04 5.51
N LEU A 140 -6.04 18.00 5.83
CA LEU A 140 -6.07 16.70 5.14
C LEU A 140 -7.29 15.86 5.57
N GLY A 141 -8.11 16.37 6.49
CA GLY A 141 -9.28 15.71 7.07
C GLY A 141 -9.06 15.34 8.54
N ALA A 142 -10.04 14.64 9.11
CA ALA A 142 -9.98 14.05 10.44
C ALA A 142 -9.62 12.56 10.35
N LEU A 143 -8.93 12.05 11.37
CA LEU A 143 -8.55 10.64 11.50
C LEU A 143 -9.10 10.09 12.81
N THR A 144 -9.82 8.97 12.76
CA THR A 144 -10.29 8.27 13.97
C THR A 144 -9.79 6.84 13.98
N LEU A 145 -9.23 6.39 15.10
CA LEU A 145 -8.88 5.00 15.37
C LEU A 145 -9.83 4.48 16.46
N GLN A 146 -10.63 3.47 16.15
CA GLN A 146 -11.44 2.74 17.12
C GLN A 146 -10.80 1.38 17.36
N ASN A 147 -10.09 1.25 18.46
CA ASN A 147 -9.49 -0.02 18.85
C ASN A 147 -10.54 -0.89 19.57
N ARG A 148 -11.08 -1.91 18.92
CA ARG A 148 -12.22 -2.71 19.44
C ARG A 148 -11.81 -3.86 20.35
N ALA A 149 -10.54 -4.25 20.32
CA ALA A 149 -9.97 -5.30 21.16
C ALA A 149 -8.74 -4.77 21.92
N PRO A 150 -8.32 -5.40 23.03
CA PRO A 150 -7.08 -5.01 23.70
C PRO A 150 -5.89 -5.07 22.72
N MET A 151 -5.10 -3.99 22.68
CA MET A 151 -3.85 -3.96 21.91
C MET A 151 -2.71 -4.50 22.77
N ASN A 152 -1.98 -5.48 22.28
CA ASN A 152 -0.86 -6.10 22.99
C ASN A 152 0.48 -5.73 22.34
N PHE A 153 1.48 -5.49 23.18
CA PHE A 153 2.87 -5.31 22.77
C PHE A 153 3.79 -6.03 23.76
N VAL A 154 4.68 -6.87 23.27
CA VAL A 154 5.73 -7.53 24.07
C VAL A 154 7.06 -7.39 23.37
N LEU A 155 8.05 -6.83 24.07
CA LEU A 155 9.45 -6.84 23.66
C LEU A 155 10.27 -7.55 24.74
N GLU A 156 11.00 -8.59 24.38
CA GLU A 156 11.91 -9.28 25.31
C GLU A 156 13.31 -9.37 24.69
N THR A 157 14.32 -8.93 25.45
CA THR A 157 15.73 -9.03 25.07
C THR A 157 16.54 -9.68 26.18
N ARG A 158 17.60 -10.41 25.82
CA ARG A 158 18.45 -11.12 26.79
C ARG A 158 19.76 -10.41 27.15
N SER A 159 20.17 -9.43 26.33
CA SER A 159 21.49 -8.79 26.44
C SER A 159 21.44 -7.31 26.03
N GLY A 160 20.66 -6.50 26.73
CA GLY A 160 20.44 -5.09 26.44
C GLY A 160 19.38 -4.88 25.37
N LEU A 161 18.97 -3.62 25.17
CA LEU A 161 17.92 -3.26 24.21
C LEU A 161 18.40 -3.39 22.76
N PHE A 162 19.64 -2.96 22.49
CA PHE A 162 20.25 -2.99 21.17
C PHE A 162 21.45 -3.95 21.17
N ASN A 163 21.24 -5.16 20.68
CA ASN A 163 22.28 -6.18 20.61
C ASN A 163 22.19 -6.97 19.30
N SER A 164 23.28 -6.94 18.54
CA SER A 164 23.40 -7.62 17.25
C SER A 164 23.75 -9.10 17.36
N LYS A 165 24.07 -9.61 18.55
CA LYS A 165 24.56 -10.98 18.79
C LYS A 165 23.57 -11.87 19.53
N ASP A 166 22.59 -11.30 20.21
CA ASP A 166 21.60 -12.02 20.99
C ASP A 166 20.19 -11.71 20.49
N LYS A 167 19.31 -12.71 20.55
CA LYS A 167 17.96 -12.60 20.00
C LYS A 167 17.05 -11.72 20.87
N ALA A 168 16.15 -11.02 20.19
CA ALA A 168 14.99 -10.34 20.75
C ALA A 168 13.71 -11.07 20.30
N TYR A 169 12.70 -11.08 21.16
CA TYR A 169 11.35 -11.48 20.84
C TYR A 169 10.45 -10.25 20.76
N LEU A 170 9.59 -10.20 19.75
CA LEU A 170 8.62 -9.13 19.55
C LEU A 170 7.25 -9.73 19.27
N GLU A 171 6.23 -9.26 19.97
CA GLU A 171 4.82 -9.49 19.69
C GLU A 171 4.11 -8.13 19.59
N PHE A 172 3.30 -7.95 18.57
CA PHE A 172 2.42 -6.81 18.42
C PHE A 172 1.06 -7.28 17.91
N GLY A 173 0.00 -6.91 18.61
CA GLY A 173 -1.36 -7.29 18.31
C GLY A 173 -2.29 -6.10 18.26
N LEU A 174 -2.36 -5.42 17.11
CA LEU A 174 -3.48 -4.53 16.79
C LEU A 174 -4.55 -5.35 16.07
N GLN A 175 -5.69 -5.57 16.72
CA GLN A 175 -6.70 -6.53 16.29
C GLN A 175 -8.07 -5.86 16.17
N ASN A 176 -8.76 -6.10 15.06
CA ASN A 176 -10.11 -5.62 14.77
C ASN A 176 -10.27 -4.09 14.94
N ALA A 177 -9.24 -3.31 14.60
CA ALA A 177 -9.31 -1.86 14.71
C ALA A 177 -10.07 -1.26 13.54
N ASN A 178 -10.96 -0.30 13.76
CA ASN A 178 -11.52 0.49 12.66
C ASN A 178 -10.75 1.80 12.53
N ILE A 179 -10.29 2.14 11.32
CA ILE A 179 -9.62 3.42 11.04
C ILE A 179 -10.48 4.22 10.07
N PHE A 180 -10.84 5.44 10.44
CA PHE A 180 -11.73 6.32 9.67
C PHE A 180 -10.95 7.53 9.22
N HIS A 181 -10.91 7.77 7.90
CA HIS A 181 -10.54 9.05 7.34
C HIS A 181 -11.82 9.79 6.96
N THR A 182 -12.01 10.99 7.53
CA THR A 182 -13.24 11.76 7.40
C THR A 182 -12.97 13.09 6.69
N LEU A 183 -13.79 13.40 5.69
CA LEU A 183 -13.83 14.70 5.03
C LEU A 183 -15.21 15.31 5.20
N LYS A 184 -15.25 16.59 5.56
CA LYS A 184 -16.49 17.37 5.68
C LYS A 184 -16.95 17.88 4.31
N ASN A 185 -18.22 17.69 3.97
CA ASN A 185 -18.85 18.24 2.77
C ASN A 185 -20.10 19.04 3.16
N GLY A 186 -20.00 20.37 3.19
CA GLY A 186 -21.06 21.23 3.71
C GLY A 186 -21.32 20.95 5.19
N ASN A 187 -22.50 20.41 5.51
CA ASN A 187 -22.89 20.01 6.87
C ASN A 187 -22.76 18.50 7.12
N GLU A 188 -22.35 17.73 6.11
CA GLU A 188 -22.25 16.28 6.18
C GLU A 188 -20.80 15.83 6.34
N TYR A 189 -20.61 14.65 6.92
CA TYR A 189 -19.31 13.98 7.01
C TYR A 189 -19.35 12.69 6.20
N ASN A 190 -18.37 12.51 5.32
CA ASN A 190 -18.18 11.29 4.55
C ASN A 190 -16.89 10.60 5.01
N GLN A 191 -16.89 9.27 5.01
CA GLN A 191 -15.83 8.47 5.61
C GLN A 191 -15.35 7.36 4.68
N PHE A 192 -14.03 7.31 4.53
CA PHE A 192 -13.30 6.14 4.09
C PHE A 192 -12.86 5.34 5.32
N ILE A 193 -13.07 4.03 5.32
CA ILE A 193 -12.96 3.21 6.52
C ILE A 193 -12.11 1.98 6.22
N LEU A 194 -11.04 1.79 7.00
CA LEU A 194 -10.37 0.51 7.13
C LEU A 194 -11.07 -0.24 8.26
N LYS A 195 -12.00 -1.12 7.90
CA LYS A 195 -12.77 -1.92 8.85
C LYS A 195 -11.97 -3.14 9.31
N ASP A 196 -12.04 -3.45 10.60
CA ASP A 196 -11.35 -4.60 11.21
C ASP A 196 -9.90 -4.75 10.75
N PHE A 197 -9.18 -3.64 10.72
CA PHE A 197 -7.76 -3.58 10.44
C PHE A 197 -7.02 -4.44 11.45
N ASN A 198 -6.20 -5.36 10.93
CA ASN A 198 -5.34 -6.21 11.72
C ASN A 198 -3.88 -5.93 11.35
N PHE A 199 -3.05 -5.76 12.37
CA PHE A 199 -1.62 -5.92 12.27
C PHE A 199 -1.16 -6.71 13.49
N ASN A 200 -1.26 -8.03 13.34
CA ASN A 200 -1.06 -9.01 14.39
C ASN A 200 0.10 -9.95 14.02
N PHE A 201 1.23 -9.78 14.69
CA PHE A 201 2.42 -10.57 14.41
C PHE A 201 3.22 -10.86 15.67
N LYS A 202 3.98 -11.96 15.62
CA LYS A 202 5.02 -12.25 16.60
C LYS A 202 6.20 -12.93 15.96
N GLY A 203 7.39 -12.76 16.53
CA GLY A 203 8.59 -13.36 15.97
C GLY A 203 9.80 -13.22 16.89
N MET A 204 10.85 -13.94 16.51
CA MET A 204 12.19 -13.79 17.08
C MET A 204 13.12 -13.20 16.03
N GLY A 205 14.10 -12.44 16.47
CA GLY A 205 15.09 -11.83 15.58
C GLY A 205 16.15 -11.07 16.38
N TYR A 206 16.63 -9.98 15.81
CA TYR A 206 17.67 -9.11 16.36
C TYR A 206 17.18 -7.68 16.33
N LEU A 207 17.42 -6.95 17.41
CA LEU A 207 17.17 -5.52 17.54
C LEU A 207 18.50 -4.83 17.80
N TYR A 208 18.99 -4.01 16.88
CA TYR A 208 20.32 -3.39 16.97
C TYR A 208 20.38 -2.03 16.27
N LEU A 209 21.49 -1.32 16.48
CA LEU A 209 21.81 -0.08 15.79
C LEU A 209 22.87 -0.34 14.72
N ASP A 210 22.65 0.20 13.54
CA ASP A 210 23.55 0.17 12.39
C ASP A 210 23.90 1.60 11.97
N ALA A 211 25.15 1.84 11.58
CA ALA A 211 25.62 3.17 11.23
C ALA A 211 24.92 3.76 10.00
N ASN A 212 24.51 2.91 9.06
CA ASN A 212 23.87 3.32 7.82
C ASN A 212 22.35 3.16 7.88
N LYS A 213 21.85 2.10 8.52
CA LYS A 213 20.41 1.79 8.57
C LYS A 213 19.69 2.34 9.81
N GLY A 214 20.41 2.87 10.79
CA GLY A 214 19.85 3.36 12.05
C GLY A 214 19.35 2.22 12.94
N MET A 215 18.11 2.30 13.41
CA MET A 215 17.50 1.24 14.21
C MET A 215 17.05 0.11 13.28
N VAL A 216 17.49 -1.12 13.54
CA VAL A 216 17.17 -2.30 12.74
C VAL A 216 16.51 -3.36 13.60
N LEU A 217 15.36 -3.85 13.13
CA LEU A 217 14.71 -5.06 13.58
C LEU A 217 14.78 -6.09 12.44
N SER A 218 15.41 -7.24 12.64
CA SER A 218 15.59 -8.24 11.58
C SER A 218 15.47 -9.67 12.09
N THR A 219 14.86 -10.57 11.33
CA THR A 219 14.93 -12.03 11.62
C THR A 219 16.32 -12.59 11.33
N ASN A 220 17.11 -11.91 10.49
CA ASN A 220 18.42 -12.36 10.08
C ASN A 220 19.49 -11.81 11.00
N SER A 221 20.46 -12.67 11.33
CA SER A 221 21.60 -12.24 12.13
C SER A 221 22.47 -11.28 11.32
N PRO A 222 22.90 -10.14 11.91
CA PRO A 222 23.96 -9.33 11.32
C PRO A 222 25.32 -10.05 11.36
N ASN A 223 25.45 -11.13 12.14
CA ASN A 223 26.63 -11.98 12.16
C ASN A 223 26.44 -13.19 11.23
N ALA A 224 27.17 -13.21 10.11
CA ALA A 224 27.09 -14.25 9.08
C ALA A 224 27.39 -15.69 9.56
N SER A 225 27.96 -15.85 10.76
CA SER A 225 28.20 -17.18 11.37
C SER A 225 26.98 -17.78 12.07
N ASP A 226 25.94 -16.99 12.35
CA ASP A 226 24.68 -17.50 12.91
C ASP A 226 23.71 -17.87 11.78
N SER A 227 23.54 -19.16 11.56
CA SER A 227 22.64 -19.74 10.54
C SER A 227 21.24 -20.07 11.07
N THR A 228 20.87 -19.59 12.26
CA THR A 228 19.55 -19.86 12.81
C THR A 228 18.44 -19.21 11.99
N VAL A 229 17.47 -20.02 11.59
CA VAL A 229 16.29 -19.55 10.87
C VAL A 229 15.31 -18.98 11.89
N ASN A 230 15.09 -17.67 11.85
CA ASN A 230 14.03 -17.02 12.61
C ASN A 230 12.90 -16.57 11.69
N GLU A 231 11.70 -16.50 12.23
CA GLU A 231 10.48 -16.22 11.47
C GLU A 231 9.62 -15.20 12.20
N VAL A 232 8.84 -14.46 11.41
CA VAL A 232 7.69 -13.68 11.87
C VAL A 232 6.43 -14.41 11.45
N VAL A 233 5.47 -14.55 12.34
CA VAL A 233 4.18 -15.20 12.06
C VAL A 233 3.09 -14.14 12.07
N LEU A 234 2.39 -14.00 10.95
CA LEU A 234 1.15 -13.23 10.84
C LEU A 234 -0.03 -14.12 11.26
N GLU A 235 -0.34 -14.11 12.56
CA GLU A 235 -1.38 -14.96 13.13
C GLU A 235 -2.77 -14.45 12.80
N ARG A 236 -3.65 -15.35 12.33
CA ARG A 236 -5.04 -15.02 12.08
C ARG A 236 -5.74 -14.54 13.37
N VAL A 237 -6.61 -13.56 13.22
CA VAL A 237 -7.31 -12.89 14.32
C VAL A 237 -8.76 -13.33 14.36
N GLN A 238 -9.33 -13.53 15.55
CA GLN A 238 -10.76 -13.83 15.70
C GLN A 238 -11.62 -12.67 15.19
N ASP A 239 -12.65 -12.98 14.40
CA ASP A 239 -13.58 -11.99 13.87
C ASP A 239 -14.62 -11.63 14.94
N LEU A 240 -14.63 -10.36 15.37
CA LEU A 240 -15.57 -9.89 16.39
C LEU A 240 -17.02 -9.82 15.88
N ASP A 241 -17.23 -9.65 14.58
CA ASP A 241 -18.57 -9.55 14.00
C ASP A 241 -19.13 -10.94 13.63
N ASN A 242 -18.27 -11.96 13.50
CA ASN A 242 -18.62 -13.33 13.13
C ASN A 242 -17.93 -14.37 14.03
N PRO A 243 -18.47 -14.67 15.22
CA PRO A 243 -17.84 -15.56 16.20
C PRO A 243 -17.49 -16.95 15.65
N GLY A 244 -16.29 -17.45 15.99
CA GLY A 244 -15.79 -18.75 15.53
C GLY A 244 -15.16 -18.71 14.12
N LYS A 245 -15.12 -17.54 13.47
CA LYS A 245 -14.40 -17.30 12.22
C LYS A 245 -13.16 -16.43 12.47
N THR A 246 -12.24 -16.45 11.52
CA THR A 246 -10.99 -15.68 11.63
C THR A 246 -10.72 -14.84 10.39
N ARG A 247 -10.03 -13.73 10.59
CA ARG A 247 -9.49 -12.85 9.55
C ARG A 247 -7.96 -12.98 9.49
N PRO A 248 -7.32 -12.62 8.36
CA PRO A 248 -5.88 -12.56 8.25
C PRO A 248 -5.21 -11.73 9.36
N GLY A 249 -3.97 -12.09 9.71
CA GLY A 249 -3.18 -11.39 10.74
C GLY A 249 -2.75 -9.99 10.31
N PHE A 250 -2.52 -9.81 9.01
CA PHE A 250 -2.53 -8.50 8.37
C PHE A 250 -3.81 -8.38 7.53
N ASN A 251 -4.70 -7.45 7.87
CA ASN A 251 -5.97 -7.30 7.17
C ASN A 251 -6.26 -5.83 6.89
N ILE A 252 -6.63 -5.53 5.65
CA ILE A 252 -7.13 -4.24 5.20
C ILE A 252 -8.46 -4.50 4.50
N ASP A 253 -9.57 -4.12 5.13
CA ASP A 253 -10.90 -4.15 4.54
C ASP A 253 -11.37 -2.71 4.34
N VAL A 254 -11.47 -2.29 3.07
CA VAL A 254 -11.75 -0.91 2.69
C VAL A 254 -13.24 -0.73 2.41
N ARG A 255 -13.84 0.21 3.13
CA ARG A 255 -15.26 0.55 3.06
C ARG A 255 -15.47 2.05 2.89
N TYR A 256 -16.67 2.41 2.46
CA TYR A 256 -17.11 3.79 2.31
C TYR A 256 -18.48 4.03 2.93
N LYS A 257 -18.61 5.12 3.67
CA LYS A 257 -19.88 5.56 4.25
C LYS A 257 -20.08 7.04 4.02
N THR A 258 -21.25 7.39 3.47
CA THR A 258 -21.65 8.78 3.30
C THR A 258 -22.58 9.23 4.42
N ASN A 259 -22.56 10.54 4.70
CA ASN A 259 -23.41 11.21 5.67
C ASN A 259 -23.51 10.44 7.00
N VAL A 260 -22.42 10.44 7.76
CA VAL A 260 -22.37 9.81 9.09
C VAL A 260 -22.99 10.69 10.20
N GLY A 261 -23.87 11.64 9.83
CA GLY A 261 -24.55 12.55 10.75
C GLY A 261 -23.76 13.83 11.04
N ASN A 262 -24.13 14.51 12.14
CA ASN A 262 -23.58 15.82 12.52
C ASN A 262 -22.23 15.75 13.24
N ASP A 263 -21.76 14.54 13.58
CA ASP A 263 -20.48 14.32 14.22
C ASP A 263 -19.85 13.01 13.73
N GLY A 264 -18.88 13.13 12.83
CA GLY A 264 -18.22 11.97 12.24
C GLY A 264 -17.45 11.10 13.24
N LYS A 265 -17.14 11.60 14.44
CA LYS A 265 -16.40 10.82 15.45
C LYS A 265 -17.25 9.75 16.14
N LEU A 266 -18.58 9.84 16.06
CA LEU A 266 -19.52 8.96 16.76
C LEU A 266 -19.92 7.72 15.95
N TYR A 267 -19.59 7.67 14.66
CA TYR A 267 -19.95 6.54 13.82
C TYR A 267 -19.09 5.31 14.12
N THR A 268 -19.72 4.13 14.10
CA THR A 268 -19.05 2.84 14.31
C THR A 268 -19.39 1.89 13.17
N ALA A 269 -18.38 1.31 12.53
CA ALA A 269 -18.55 0.36 11.44
C ALA A 269 -18.66 -1.09 11.95
N ASN A 270 -19.75 -1.78 11.58
CA ASN A 270 -19.93 -3.22 11.79
C ASN A 270 -20.55 -3.88 10.54
N GLU A 271 -20.44 -5.21 10.42
CA GLU A 271 -20.95 -5.95 9.24
C GLU A 271 -22.48 -5.89 9.04
N ASN A 272 -23.24 -5.51 10.07
CA ASN A 272 -24.71 -5.43 10.01
C ASN A 272 -25.23 -4.03 9.61
N THR A 273 -24.35 -3.10 9.24
CA THR A 273 -24.76 -1.74 8.88
C THR A 273 -25.17 -1.69 7.41
N ASP A 274 -26.47 -1.51 7.13
CA ASP A 274 -27.09 -1.55 5.78
C ASP A 274 -26.60 -0.48 4.78
N GLN A 275 -25.65 0.38 5.16
CA GLN A 275 -25.12 1.46 4.34
C GLN A 275 -23.59 1.53 4.29
N LEU A 276 -22.89 0.49 4.75
CA LEU A 276 -21.44 0.41 4.66
C LEU A 276 -21.03 -0.19 3.32
N ASN A 277 -20.73 0.67 2.35
CA ASN A 277 -20.43 0.22 0.99
C ASN A 277 -19.03 -0.38 0.88
N SER A 278 -18.90 -1.35 -0.01
CA SER A 278 -17.73 -2.20 -0.16
C SER A 278 -16.79 -1.67 -1.25
N ILE A 279 -15.49 -1.66 -1.01
CA ILE A 279 -14.50 -1.31 -2.04
C ILE A 279 -13.63 -2.54 -2.35
N ILE A 280 -12.73 -2.88 -1.44
CA ILE A 280 -11.73 -3.94 -1.66
C ILE A 280 -11.22 -4.45 -0.32
N ARG A 281 -10.77 -5.70 -0.28
CA ARG A 281 -10.01 -6.24 0.84
C ARG A 281 -8.66 -6.80 0.40
N LEU A 282 -7.67 -6.67 1.28
CA LEU A 282 -6.34 -7.23 1.18
C LEU A 282 -6.02 -7.93 2.50
N GLY A 283 -5.45 -9.13 2.44
CA GLY A 283 -5.08 -9.89 3.63
C GLY A 283 -3.76 -10.63 3.45
N ALA A 284 -3.03 -10.83 4.55
CA ALA A 284 -1.90 -11.73 4.61
C ALA A 284 -1.87 -12.51 5.93
N SER A 285 -1.52 -13.78 5.87
CA SER A 285 -1.30 -14.64 7.04
C SER A 285 -0.21 -15.68 6.78
N GLY A 286 0.26 -16.32 7.84
CA GLY A 286 1.28 -17.36 7.76
C GLY A 286 2.67 -16.84 8.13
N ARG A 287 3.71 -17.58 7.74
CA ARG A 287 5.09 -17.33 8.20
C ARG A 287 5.90 -16.54 7.18
N LEU A 288 6.75 -15.67 7.70
CA LEU A 288 7.61 -14.75 6.99
C LEU A 288 9.06 -14.98 7.42
N ARG A 289 10.01 -14.89 6.47
CA ARG A 289 11.46 -15.01 6.69
C ARG A 289 12.17 -13.79 6.15
N ASP A 290 13.46 -13.64 6.46
CA ASP A 290 14.27 -12.49 6.01
C ASP A 290 13.60 -11.13 6.27
N ALA A 291 12.76 -11.07 7.30
CA ALA A 291 11.98 -9.89 7.61
C ALA A 291 12.91 -8.87 8.25
N GLU A 292 12.93 -7.65 7.71
CA GLU A 292 13.74 -6.54 8.23
C GLU A 292 12.92 -5.26 8.14
N VAL A 293 12.96 -4.49 9.22
CA VAL A 293 12.51 -3.11 9.29
C VAL A 293 13.69 -2.29 9.78
N SER A 294 14.10 -1.28 9.02
CA SER A 294 15.07 -0.31 9.49
C SER A 294 14.58 1.11 9.36
N VAL A 295 14.96 1.95 10.32
CA VAL A 295 14.53 3.35 10.42
C VAL A 295 15.72 4.24 10.77
N ASN A 296 15.90 5.30 10.00
CA ASN A 296 16.86 6.35 10.30
C ASN A 296 16.37 7.73 9.78
N ALA A 297 17.21 8.75 9.95
CA ALA A 297 17.04 10.05 9.32
C ALA A 297 18.07 10.17 8.19
N ASP A 298 17.77 9.61 7.02
CA ASP A 298 18.60 9.74 5.82
C ASP A 298 18.02 10.76 4.83
N ARG A 299 18.91 11.41 4.10
CA ARG A 299 18.64 12.54 3.21
C ARG A 299 18.53 12.05 1.77
N THR A 300 17.34 11.65 1.35
CA THR A 300 17.11 11.50 -0.09
C THR A 300 16.77 12.81 -0.76
N ASN A 301 17.34 12.97 -1.94
CA ASN A 301 17.08 14.09 -2.82
C ASN A 301 15.66 13.98 -3.41
N LEU A 302 14.68 14.70 -2.84
CA LEU A 302 13.36 14.91 -3.46
C LEU A 302 13.40 15.89 -4.66
N GLY A 303 14.60 16.33 -5.04
CA GLY A 303 14.83 17.33 -6.08
C GLY A 303 14.75 18.76 -5.59
N GLY A 304 14.94 19.70 -6.51
CA GLY A 304 14.76 21.14 -6.27
C GLY A 304 13.33 21.64 -6.45
N ALA A 305 12.91 22.69 -5.72
CA ALA A 305 11.67 23.40 -6.01
C ALA A 305 11.88 24.54 -7.01
N GLU A 306 10.78 24.93 -7.63
CA GLU A 306 10.68 26.18 -8.38
C GLU A 306 10.34 27.35 -7.46
N GLY A 307 11.22 28.35 -7.40
CA GLY A 307 10.98 29.59 -6.62
C GLY A 307 11.90 30.78 -6.88
N ALA A 308 13.11 30.61 -7.41
CA ALA A 308 13.98 31.71 -7.85
C ALA A 308 15.03 31.21 -8.86
N SER A 309 15.73 32.14 -9.54
CA SER A 309 16.74 31.95 -10.59
C SER A 309 17.96 31.06 -10.26
N THR A 310 17.95 30.38 -9.11
CA THR A 310 18.94 29.39 -8.69
C THR A 310 18.19 28.15 -8.21
N SER A 311 18.45 27.01 -8.84
CA SER A 311 17.93 25.71 -8.41
C SER A 311 18.35 25.44 -6.96
N SER A 312 17.40 25.35 -6.02
CA SER A 312 17.70 24.70 -4.75
C SER A 312 18.05 23.24 -5.05
N THR A 313 19.19 22.73 -4.61
CA THR A 313 19.62 21.36 -4.95
C THR A 313 18.86 20.28 -4.17
N GLN A 314 18.14 20.63 -3.09
CA GLN A 314 17.38 19.70 -2.25
C GLN A 314 16.18 20.36 -1.55
N MET A 315 14.99 19.79 -1.70
CA MET A 315 13.75 20.21 -1.03
C MET A 315 13.51 19.56 0.33
N ALA A 316 13.83 18.28 0.46
CA ALA A 316 13.84 17.60 1.75
C ALA A 316 14.94 18.17 2.63
N GLY A 317 14.66 18.42 3.92
CA GLY A 317 15.73 18.73 4.87
C GLY A 317 16.08 17.57 5.78
N SER A 318 16.79 17.86 6.87
CA SER A 318 17.66 16.90 7.54
C SER A 318 16.99 16.00 8.58
N THR A 319 15.67 16.11 8.76
CA THR A 319 14.91 15.42 9.82
C THR A 319 13.75 14.59 9.27
N GLY A 320 13.79 14.33 7.96
CA GLY A 320 12.91 13.37 7.31
C GLY A 320 13.02 11.98 7.90
N LEU A 321 12.02 11.16 7.62
CA LEU A 321 12.00 9.76 8.00
C LEU A 321 12.39 8.90 6.80
N HIS A 322 13.38 8.03 6.98
CA HIS A 322 13.72 7.00 6.01
C HIS A 322 13.45 5.62 6.63
N LEU A 323 12.71 4.80 5.88
CA LEU A 323 12.33 3.45 6.25
C LEU A 323 12.73 2.47 5.14
N ASN A 324 13.24 1.31 5.53
CA ASN A 324 13.39 0.16 4.64
C ASN A 324 12.65 -1.02 5.26
N VAL A 325 11.80 -1.68 4.48
CA VAL A 325 11.02 -2.84 4.92
C VAL A 325 11.13 -3.94 3.87
N LYS A 326 11.42 -5.16 4.30
CA LYS A 326 11.45 -6.32 3.41
C LYS A 326 11.09 -7.60 4.15
N THR A 327 10.64 -8.59 3.39
CA THR A 327 10.42 -9.95 3.88
C THR A 327 10.32 -10.94 2.73
N SER A 328 10.63 -12.19 3.02
CA SER A 328 10.44 -13.36 2.17
C SER A 328 9.22 -14.16 2.60
N PHE A 329 8.56 -14.80 1.65
CA PHE A 329 7.34 -15.58 1.82
C PHE A 329 7.67 -17.07 1.87
N THR A 330 7.30 -17.71 2.98
CA THR A 330 7.50 -19.15 3.16
C THR A 330 6.48 -19.97 2.37
N ARG A 331 6.87 -21.19 1.97
CA ARG A 331 5.97 -22.18 1.37
C ARG A 331 5.31 -23.02 2.48
N ASP A 332 4.23 -23.71 2.13
CA ASP A 332 3.61 -24.66 3.05
C ASP A 332 4.61 -25.78 3.39
N GLU A 333 4.76 -26.09 4.68
CA GLU A 333 5.50 -27.26 5.12
C GLU A 333 4.57 -28.47 5.10
N LYS A 334 4.99 -29.55 4.46
CA LYS A 334 4.22 -30.79 4.33
C LYS A 334 4.96 -31.94 4.97
N ASN A 335 4.25 -32.85 5.62
CA ASN A 335 4.81 -34.12 6.07
C ASN A 335 5.04 -35.08 4.88
N ALA A 336 5.62 -36.26 5.16
CA ALA A 336 5.87 -37.28 4.15
C ALA A 336 4.61 -37.77 3.40
N SER A 337 3.43 -37.58 3.98
CA SER A 337 2.13 -37.90 3.36
C SER A 337 1.53 -36.72 2.57
N GLY A 338 2.25 -35.61 2.42
CA GLY A 338 1.81 -34.43 1.67
C GLY A 338 0.82 -33.53 2.43
N VAL A 339 0.55 -33.80 3.71
CA VAL A 339 -0.36 -32.99 4.55
C VAL A 339 0.39 -31.78 5.07
N VAL A 340 -0.21 -30.59 4.96
CA VAL A 340 0.37 -29.34 5.48
C VAL A 340 0.44 -29.40 7.01
N THR A 341 1.64 -29.33 7.57
CA THR A 341 1.90 -29.28 9.01
C THR A 341 2.08 -27.85 9.53
N ALA A 342 2.47 -26.92 8.66
CA ALA A 342 2.58 -25.51 8.99
C ALA A 342 2.33 -24.64 7.76
N GLU A 343 1.35 -23.74 7.84
CA GLU A 343 0.91 -22.90 6.72
C GLU A 343 1.98 -21.86 6.33
N GLY A 344 2.35 -21.86 5.04
CA GLY A 344 3.19 -20.84 4.45
C GLY A 344 2.44 -19.51 4.33
N THR A 345 3.07 -18.52 3.70
CA THR A 345 2.43 -17.22 3.48
C THR A 345 1.24 -17.36 2.52
N LYS A 346 0.09 -16.81 2.90
CA LYS A 346 -1.10 -16.67 2.07
C LYS A 346 -1.44 -15.20 1.89
N PHE A 347 -1.92 -14.84 0.70
CA PHE A 347 -2.49 -13.52 0.42
C PHE A 347 -3.96 -13.63 0.09
N GLU A 348 -4.76 -12.68 0.52
CA GLU A 348 -6.18 -12.59 0.18
C GLU A 348 -6.43 -11.27 -0.57
N LEU A 349 -7.19 -11.33 -1.66
CA LEU A 349 -7.61 -10.16 -2.44
C LEU A 349 -9.03 -10.35 -2.95
N GLY A 350 -9.89 -9.34 -2.77
CA GLY A 350 -11.22 -9.38 -3.40
C GLY A 350 -12.16 -8.32 -2.87
N HIS A 351 -13.45 -8.60 -2.94
CA HIS A 351 -14.46 -7.69 -2.41
C HIS A 351 -14.69 -7.92 -0.92
N THR A 352 -15.21 -6.87 -0.32
CA THR A 352 -15.64 -6.88 1.06
C THR A 352 -17.16 -6.78 1.15
N GLY A 353 -17.72 -6.91 2.35
CA GLY A 353 -19.14 -6.85 2.62
C GLY A 353 -19.82 -8.17 2.84
N LYS A 354 -21.07 -8.04 3.29
CA LYS A 354 -21.97 -9.17 3.47
C LYS A 354 -22.13 -9.91 2.14
N ASN A 355 -22.06 -11.24 2.20
CA ASN A 355 -22.20 -12.10 1.03
C ASN A 355 -21.17 -11.80 -0.08
N SER A 356 -19.95 -11.37 0.28
CA SER A 356 -18.85 -11.10 -0.67
C SER A 356 -17.91 -12.29 -0.83
N TYR A 357 -17.08 -12.21 -1.87
CA TYR A 357 -16.06 -13.21 -2.19
C TYR A 357 -14.69 -12.55 -2.38
N ALA A 358 -13.65 -13.34 -2.12
CA ALA A 358 -12.27 -12.99 -2.39
C ALA A 358 -11.50 -14.20 -2.93
N ILE A 359 -10.23 -14.01 -3.28
CA ILE A 359 -9.32 -15.07 -3.71
C ILE A 359 -8.20 -15.15 -2.68
N GLU A 360 -7.91 -16.36 -2.19
CA GLU A 360 -6.72 -16.68 -1.44
C GLU A 360 -5.66 -17.23 -2.39
N PHE A 361 -4.49 -16.60 -2.42
CA PHE A 361 -3.29 -17.01 -3.13
C PHE A 361 -2.29 -17.64 -2.16
N GLY A 362 -1.62 -18.70 -2.61
CA GLY A 362 -0.55 -19.33 -1.86
C GLY A 362 0.51 -19.98 -2.77
N ASN A 363 1.36 -20.81 -2.15
CA ASN A 363 2.52 -21.43 -2.80
C ASN A 363 3.29 -20.40 -3.64
N LEU A 364 3.69 -19.32 -2.97
CA LEU A 364 4.36 -18.19 -3.60
C LEU A 364 5.79 -18.60 -3.97
N THR A 365 6.13 -18.46 -5.25
CA THR A 365 7.45 -18.81 -5.79
C THR A 365 8.07 -17.63 -6.54
N PRO A 366 9.41 -17.55 -6.63
CA PRO A 366 10.05 -16.67 -7.60
C PRO A 366 9.63 -16.97 -9.04
N LEU A 367 10.00 -16.07 -9.96
CA LEU A 367 9.76 -16.23 -11.40
C LEU A 367 10.37 -17.52 -11.96
N GLN A 368 11.64 -17.76 -11.64
CA GLN A 368 12.41 -18.89 -12.14
C GLN A 368 12.15 -20.14 -11.30
N ILE A 369 11.71 -21.23 -11.93
CA ILE A 369 11.59 -22.54 -11.28
C ILE A 369 12.97 -23.17 -11.08
N ARG A 370 13.87 -22.95 -12.03
CA ARG A 370 15.26 -23.41 -12.01
C ARG A 370 16.22 -22.31 -12.43
N THR A 371 17.40 -22.30 -11.83
CA THR A 371 18.51 -21.42 -12.20
C THR A 371 19.57 -22.21 -12.95
N GLN A 372 20.29 -21.54 -13.86
CA GLN A 372 21.41 -22.16 -14.56
C GLN A 372 22.66 -22.23 -13.66
N SER A 373 23.28 -23.41 -13.60
CA SER A 373 24.53 -23.68 -12.90
C SER A 373 25.45 -24.47 -13.84
N GLY A 374 26.35 -23.77 -14.52
CA GLY A 374 27.17 -24.36 -15.57
C GLY A 374 26.31 -24.90 -16.73
N ALA A 375 26.51 -26.18 -17.07
CA ALA A 375 25.77 -26.88 -18.12
C ALA A 375 24.48 -27.57 -17.62
N SER A 376 24.00 -27.25 -16.42
CA SER A 376 22.82 -27.87 -15.81
C SER A 376 21.86 -26.84 -15.24
N LEU A 377 20.58 -27.22 -15.13
CA LEU A 377 19.58 -26.48 -14.38
C LEU A 377 19.44 -27.03 -12.95
N VAL A 378 19.33 -26.15 -11.96
CA VAL A 378 19.16 -26.52 -10.55
C VAL A 378 17.88 -25.90 -10.01
N ALA A 379 17.15 -26.63 -9.17
CA ALA A 379 15.94 -26.14 -8.53
C ALA A 379 16.18 -24.80 -7.81
N ASN A 380 15.30 -23.84 -8.05
CA ASN A 380 15.36 -22.55 -7.35
C ASN A 380 14.75 -22.69 -5.95
N ASN A 381 15.62 -22.71 -4.96
CA ASN A 381 15.25 -22.80 -3.54
C ASN A 381 15.03 -21.42 -2.89
N ASN A 382 15.16 -20.33 -3.64
CA ASN A 382 14.89 -19.00 -3.12
C ASN A 382 13.40 -18.83 -2.81
N LEU A 383 13.12 -18.02 -1.81
CA LEU A 383 11.76 -17.61 -1.47
C LEU A 383 11.31 -16.46 -2.38
N ALA A 384 10.02 -16.42 -2.67
CA ALA A 384 9.39 -15.21 -3.18
C ALA A 384 9.50 -14.11 -2.12
N TYR A 385 9.55 -12.85 -2.51
CA TYR A 385 9.79 -11.78 -1.53
C TYR A 385 9.14 -10.45 -1.93
N ILE A 386 9.07 -9.57 -0.94
CA ILE A 386 8.87 -8.14 -1.09
C ILE A 386 10.03 -7.40 -0.43
N ASN A 387 10.56 -6.41 -1.14
CA ASN A 387 11.46 -5.41 -0.62
C ASN A 387 10.89 -4.07 -1.04
N PHE A 388 10.44 -3.26 -0.09
CA PHE A 388 9.89 -1.94 -0.38
C PHE A 388 10.95 -0.94 -0.87
N GLY A 389 12.23 -1.35 -0.88
CA GLY A 389 13.33 -0.45 -1.16
C GLY A 389 13.40 0.62 -0.08
N ASP A 390 13.81 1.81 -0.48
CA ASP A 390 13.92 2.93 0.44
C ASP A 390 12.68 3.82 0.36
N ILE A 391 12.01 4.01 1.50
CA ILE A 391 10.84 4.86 1.65
C ILE A 391 11.27 6.11 2.42
N TYR A 392 11.03 7.28 1.85
CA TYR A 392 11.30 8.57 2.47
C TYR A 392 10.00 9.32 2.71
N ILE A 393 9.85 9.92 3.88
CA ILE A 393 8.71 10.76 4.25
C ILE A 393 9.28 12.09 4.75
N ASN A 394 8.77 13.19 4.18
CA ASN A 394 9.19 14.54 4.50
C ASN A 394 7.99 15.50 4.53
N ALA A 395 8.12 16.61 5.25
CA ALA A 395 7.25 17.77 5.04
C ALA A 395 7.97 18.76 4.11
N VAL A 396 7.30 19.20 3.04
CA VAL A 396 7.87 20.07 2.01
C VAL A 396 6.93 21.22 1.66
N GLN A 397 7.49 22.32 1.14
CA GLN A 397 6.72 23.43 0.60
C GLN A 397 7.04 23.64 -0.89
N THR A 398 6.21 23.09 -1.79
CA THR A 398 6.50 23.12 -3.23
C THR A 398 5.25 23.06 -4.09
N LYS A 399 5.40 23.37 -5.38
CA LYS A 399 4.40 23.11 -6.43
C LYS A 399 4.72 21.89 -7.30
N SER A 400 5.93 21.33 -7.19
CA SER A 400 6.40 20.19 -7.98
C SER A 400 7.42 19.34 -7.24
N LEU A 401 7.57 18.09 -7.67
CA LEU A 401 8.57 17.14 -7.19
C LEU A 401 9.41 16.65 -8.38
N GLU A 402 10.71 16.45 -8.19
CA GLU A 402 11.56 15.89 -9.24
C GLU A 402 11.53 14.36 -9.21
N PHE A 403 11.43 13.75 -10.38
CA PHE A 403 11.36 12.31 -10.54
C PHE A 403 12.24 11.88 -11.72
N GLU A 404 12.98 10.80 -11.55
CA GLU A 404 13.88 10.28 -12.57
C GLU A 404 13.19 9.21 -13.42
N ILE A 405 13.31 9.35 -14.74
CA ILE A 405 12.82 8.35 -15.69
C ILE A 405 13.97 7.67 -16.43
N GLY A 406 13.86 6.35 -16.57
CA GLY A 406 14.80 5.53 -17.35
C GLY A 406 14.59 5.66 -18.87
N GLN A 407 15.51 5.09 -19.64
CA GLN A 407 15.54 5.19 -21.11
C GLN A 407 14.29 4.65 -21.80
N ASN A 408 13.75 3.50 -21.35
CA ASN A 408 12.57 2.91 -21.98
C ASN A 408 11.33 3.79 -21.79
N ILE A 409 11.12 4.28 -20.56
CA ILE A 409 10.05 5.24 -20.25
C ILE A 409 10.23 6.55 -21.03
N ALA A 410 11.45 7.06 -21.11
CA ALA A 410 11.74 8.28 -21.87
C ALA A 410 11.36 8.14 -23.36
N LYS A 411 11.65 7.00 -23.98
CA LYS A 411 11.21 6.67 -25.35
C LYS A 411 9.68 6.67 -25.48
N LEU A 412 8.97 6.01 -24.56
CA LEU A 412 7.49 5.99 -24.56
C LEU A 412 6.90 7.41 -24.42
N LEU A 413 7.55 8.27 -23.63
CA LEU A 413 7.12 9.64 -23.42
C LEU A 413 7.56 10.61 -24.53
N GLY A 414 8.41 10.18 -25.47
CA GLY A 414 9.01 11.05 -26.48
C GLY A 414 9.92 12.12 -25.86
N LYS A 415 10.66 11.78 -24.80
CA LYS A 415 11.53 12.69 -24.03
C LYS A 415 12.93 12.10 -23.86
N GLN A 416 13.86 12.92 -23.36
CA GLN A 416 15.17 12.48 -22.89
C GLN A 416 15.04 11.84 -21.50
N ALA A 417 15.83 10.80 -21.24
CA ALA A 417 15.91 10.18 -19.92
C ALA A 417 16.59 11.10 -18.89
N GLY A 418 16.34 10.84 -17.61
CA GLY A 418 16.91 11.60 -16.49
C GLY A 418 15.84 12.25 -15.61
N ILE A 419 16.25 13.29 -14.88
CA ILE A 419 15.42 13.97 -13.89
C ILE A 419 14.46 14.95 -14.57
N GLY A 420 13.16 14.76 -14.35
CA GLY A 420 12.10 15.68 -14.75
C GLY A 420 11.35 16.26 -13.55
N ARG A 421 10.72 17.43 -13.74
CA ARG A 421 9.80 18.02 -12.74
C ARG A 421 8.36 17.67 -13.05
N TYR A 422 7.65 17.23 -12.03
CA TYR A 422 6.26 16.82 -12.10
C TYR A 422 5.43 17.61 -11.10
N ASN A 423 4.30 18.16 -11.55
CA ASN A 423 3.53 19.08 -10.75
C ASN A 423 2.80 18.34 -9.62
N LEU A 424 2.92 18.88 -8.41
CA LEU A 424 2.11 18.53 -7.26
C LEU A 424 0.81 19.36 -7.24
N SER A 425 0.93 20.64 -7.56
CA SER A 425 -0.21 21.54 -7.69
C SER A 425 0.13 22.75 -8.55
N ASN A 426 -0.88 23.55 -8.91
CA ASN A 426 -0.67 24.80 -9.65
C ASN A 426 -0.03 25.92 -8.79
N ASN A 427 -0.10 25.81 -7.46
CA ASN A 427 0.43 26.76 -6.50
C ASN A 427 1.42 26.08 -5.53
N THR A 428 2.18 26.87 -4.79
CA THR A 428 3.03 26.31 -3.72
C THR A 428 2.15 25.78 -2.58
N GLN A 429 2.38 24.53 -2.16
CA GLN A 429 1.63 23.87 -1.08
C GLN A 429 2.56 23.41 0.02
N ASN A 430 2.11 23.49 1.27
CA ASN A 430 2.68 22.72 2.37
C ASN A 430 2.13 21.29 2.27
N ALA A 431 3.01 20.32 2.03
CA ALA A 431 2.62 18.96 1.71
C ALA A 431 3.46 17.94 2.49
N VAL A 432 2.88 16.75 2.69
CA VAL A 432 3.66 15.56 3.02
C VAL A 432 4.13 14.96 1.71
N ALA A 433 5.44 14.82 1.53
CA ALA A 433 6.04 14.12 0.41
C ALA A 433 6.49 12.73 0.83
N ILE A 434 6.12 11.73 0.04
CA ILE A 434 6.51 10.33 0.20
C ILE A 434 7.24 9.91 -1.08
N ALA A 435 8.43 9.35 -0.94
CA ALA A 435 9.22 8.83 -2.05
C ALA A 435 9.58 7.37 -1.82
N VAL A 436 9.45 6.55 -2.85
CA VAL A 436 9.86 5.13 -2.86
C VAL A 436 10.95 4.96 -3.91
N ARG A 437 12.03 4.26 -3.56
CA ARG A 437 13.16 3.97 -4.46
C ARG A 437 13.47 2.48 -4.48
N GLY A 438 13.40 1.88 -5.67
CA GLY A 438 13.81 0.49 -5.88
C GLY A 438 12.94 -0.57 -5.20
N MET A 439 11.62 -0.35 -5.11
CA MET A 439 10.72 -1.38 -4.61
C MET A 439 10.68 -2.58 -5.57
N ASP A 440 10.89 -3.77 -5.01
CA ASP A 440 10.81 -5.06 -5.69
C ASP A 440 9.77 -5.95 -5.00
N PHE A 441 8.79 -6.43 -5.74
CA PHE A 441 7.90 -7.51 -5.32
C PHE A 441 8.04 -8.65 -6.31
N GLN A 442 8.66 -9.77 -5.91
CA GLN A 442 8.95 -10.88 -6.82
C GLN A 442 8.29 -12.14 -6.30
N ALA A 443 7.00 -12.27 -6.60
CA ALA A 443 6.18 -13.40 -6.21
C ALA A 443 5.19 -13.80 -7.30
N ILE A 444 5.07 -15.10 -7.52
CA ILE A 444 4.06 -15.72 -8.36
C ILE A 444 3.30 -16.72 -7.50
N ALA A 445 1.98 -16.56 -7.41
CA ALA A 445 1.13 -17.55 -6.79
C ALA A 445 0.92 -18.72 -7.75
N ARG A 446 1.20 -19.94 -7.28
CA ARG A 446 0.97 -21.18 -8.03
C ARG A 446 -0.40 -21.79 -7.76
N ASN A 447 -0.97 -21.46 -6.61
CA ASN A 447 -2.30 -21.88 -6.24
C ASN A 447 -3.15 -20.67 -5.82
N ALA A 448 -4.42 -20.75 -6.17
CA ALA A 448 -5.43 -19.77 -5.87
C ALA A 448 -6.77 -20.49 -5.69
N LYS A 449 -7.56 -20.04 -4.72
CA LYS A 449 -8.92 -20.53 -4.47
C LYS A 449 -9.81 -19.36 -4.08
N PHE A 450 -11.08 -19.34 -4.48
CA PHE A 450 -12.02 -18.36 -3.94
C PHE A 450 -12.39 -18.69 -2.50
N ILE A 451 -12.61 -17.66 -1.72
CA ILE A 451 -13.00 -17.75 -0.32
C ILE A 451 -14.21 -16.84 -0.08
N ALA A 452 -15.08 -17.29 0.80
CA ALA A 452 -16.26 -16.54 1.22
C ALA A 452 -15.88 -15.52 2.30
N ASN A 453 -16.59 -14.40 2.38
CA ASN A 453 -16.56 -13.56 3.56
C ASN A 453 -17.11 -14.33 4.77
N ASN A 454 -16.62 -14.01 5.97
CA ASN A 454 -17.10 -14.62 7.21
C ASN A 454 -18.60 -14.40 7.46
N SER A 455 -19.15 -13.33 6.88
CA SER A 455 -20.57 -12.96 6.96
C SER A 455 -21.49 -13.70 5.96
N ASN A 456 -20.95 -14.57 5.10
CA ASN A 456 -21.76 -15.28 4.09
C ASN A 456 -22.77 -16.23 4.74
N ASP A 457 -24.03 -16.11 4.36
CA ASP A 457 -25.07 -17.07 4.76
C ASP A 457 -24.91 -18.43 4.06
N VAL A 458 -25.78 -19.40 4.38
CA VAL A 458 -25.73 -20.78 3.85
C VAL A 458 -25.82 -20.84 2.33
N SER A 459 -26.51 -19.90 1.68
CA SER A 459 -26.65 -19.83 0.22
C SER A 459 -25.43 -19.23 -0.49
N HIS A 460 -24.55 -18.56 0.27
CA HIS A 460 -23.34 -17.92 -0.24
C HIS A 460 -22.05 -18.64 0.17
N GLN A 461 -22.13 -19.85 0.73
CA GLN A 461 -20.98 -20.69 1.06
C GLN A 461 -20.36 -21.34 -0.20
N ILE A 462 -19.08 -21.65 -0.11
CA ILE A 462 -18.31 -22.36 -1.13
C ILE A 462 -18.17 -23.83 -0.71
N THR A 463 -18.59 -24.76 -1.56
CA THR A 463 -18.65 -26.20 -1.22
C THR A 463 -17.56 -27.07 -1.88
N SER A 464 -16.91 -26.62 -2.96
CA SER A 464 -15.83 -27.35 -3.63
C SER A 464 -14.99 -26.43 -4.51
N GLN A 465 -13.65 -26.49 -4.40
CA GLN A 465 -12.74 -25.76 -5.30
C GLN A 465 -11.44 -26.49 -5.56
N SER A 466 -10.99 -26.41 -6.82
CA SER A 466 -9.62 -26.74 -7.23
C SER A 466 -8.71 -25.54 -6.96
N ALA A 467 -7.43 -25.81 -6.66
CA ALA A 467 -6.42 -24.78 -6.39
C ALA A 467 -5.25 -24.84 -7.38
N THR A 468 -5.50 -25.25 -8.63
CA THR A 468 -4.48 -25.55 -9.65
C THR A 468 -4.22 -24.40 -10.62
N TRP A 469 -4.46 -23.16 -10.21
CA TRP A 469 -4.20 -21.96 -11.01
C TRP A 469 -3.65 -20.88 -10.09
N GLY A 470 -3.07 -19.82 -10.65
CA GLY A 470 -2.64 -18.70 -9.85
C GLY A 470 -2.39 -17.43 -10.65
N LEU A 471 -1.87 -16.42 -9.97
CA LEU A 471 -1.64 -15.09 -10.52
C LEU A 471 -0.24 -14.62 -10.14
N GLY A 472 0.52 -14.18 -11.14
CA GLY A 472 1.80 -13.50 -10.96
C GLY A 472 1.62 -12.01 -11.22
N ILE A 473 1.93 -11.19 -10.22
CA ILE A 473 2.05 -9.73 -10.38
C ILE A 473 3.42 -9.29 -9.84
N PRO A 474 4.55 -9.83 -10.33
CA PRO A 474 5.84 -9.33 -9.90
C PRO A 474 5.99 -7.87 -10.37
N ILE A 475 6.66 -7.05 -9.55
CA ILE A 475 6.97 -5.64 -9.76
C ILE A 475 8.47 -5.49 -9.57
N TYR A 476 9.14 -4.89 -10.54
CA TYR A 476 10.58 -4.68 -10.51
C TYR A 476 10.93 -3.19 -10.57
N ASN A 477 11.79 -2.77 -9.64
CA ASN A 477 12.35 -1.43 -9.54
C ASN A 477 11.28 -0.32 -9.61
N LEU A 478 10.25 -0.44 -8.78
CA LEU A 478 9.24 0.59 -8.64
C LEU A 478 9.83 1.80 -7.93
N ASN A 479 9.70 2.95 -8.57
CA ASN A 479 10.05 4.25 -8.02
C ASN A 479 8.78 5.10 -8.01
N ALA A 480 8.55 5.85 -6.93
CA ALA A 480 7.39 6.72 -6.83
C ALA A 480 7.70 7.99 -6.02
N ASN A 481 7.01 9.08 -6.36
CA ASN A 481 6.89 10.29 -5.55
C ASN A 481 5.40 10.64 -5.42
N LEU A 482 4.93 10.81 -4.19
CA LEU A 482 3.58 11.23 -3.85
C LEU A 482 3.66 12.47 -2.97
N GLY A 483 2.98 13.54 -3.33
CA GLY A 483 2.74 14.67 -2.44
C GLY A 483 1.26 14.74 -2.06
N LEU A 484 0.98 15.04 -0.80
CA LEU A 484 -0.38 15.19 -0.25
C LEU A 484 -0.52 16.51 0.51
N TYR A 485 -1.58 17.27 0.24
CA TYR A 485 -1.89 18.52 0.94
C TYR A 485 -3.40 18.70 1.13
N GLY A 486 -3.79 19.46 2.14
CA GLY A 486 -5.19 19.79 2.39
C GLY A 486 -5.70 20.82 1.37
N THR A 487 -6.92 20.64 0.87
CA THR A 487 -7.57 21.60 -0.04
C THR A 487 -9.09 21.58 0.13
N THR A 488 -9.80 22.35 -0.70
CA THR A 488 -11.26 22.34 -0.79
C THR A 488 -11.72 22.03 -2.21
N TYR A 489 -12.92 21.47 -2.36
CA TYR A 489 -13.51 21.08 -3.63
C TYR A 489 -14.98 21.50 -3.77
N GLY A 490 -15.38 21.84 -4.99
CA GLY A 490 -16.77 22.12 -5.37
C GLY A 490 -17.36 23.41 -4.78
N ALA A 491 -18.63 23.67 -5.09
CA ALA A 491 -19.34 24.89 -4.69
C ALA A 491 -19.55 25.02 -3.17
N ASN A 492 -19.56 23.89 -2.45
CA ASN A 492 -19.74 23.85 -1.00
C ASN A 492 -18.43 24.02 -0.21
N ASN A 493 -17.29 24.23 -0.88
CA ASN A 493 -15.95 24.20 -0.26
C ASN A 493 -15.75 22.96 0.63
N ALA A 494 -16.13 21.79 0.12
CA ALA A 494 -15.95 20.53 0.83
C ALA A 494 -14.46 20.28 1.07
N GLU A 495 -14.10 19.74 2.24
CA GLU A 495 -12.72 19.30 2.51
C GLU A 495 -12.31 18.23 1.50
N ALA A 496 -11.09 18.36 1.00
CA ALA A 496 -10.54 17.47 -0.01
C ALA A 496 -9.03 17.31 0.16
N ILE A 497 -8.49 16.25 -0.42
CA ILE A 497 -7.05 16.01 -0.46
C ILE A 497 -6.54 16.36 -1.85
N GLY A 498 -5.66 17.35 -1.93
CA GLY A 498 -4.88 17.60 -3.13
C GLY A 498 -3.69 16.65 -3.19
N PHE A 499 -3.40 16.12 -4.37
CA PHE A 499 -2.30 15.19 -4.55
C PHE A 499 -1.60 15.33 -5.90
N GLY A 500 -0.35 14.87 -5.93
CA GLY A 500 0.44 14.66 -7.14
C GLY A 500 1.25 13.38 -6.99
N LEU A 501 1.18 12.52 -7.99
CA LEU A 501 1.78 11.19 -8.00
C LEU A 501 2.52 10.97 -9.31
N THR A 502 3.82 10.70 -9.22
CA THR A 502 4.62 10.22 -10.33
C THR A 502 5.24 8.89 -9.95
N MET A 503 5.10 7.87 -10.78
CA MET A 503 5.68 6.56 -10.54
C MET A 503 6.16 5.90 -11.83
N SER A 504 7.10 4.98 -11.70
CA SER A 504 7.56 4.12 -12.78
C SER A 504 7.98 2.74 -12.29
N THR A 505 7.94 1.77 -13.19
CA THR A 505 8.53 0.43 -13.02
C THR A 505 9.44 0.12 -14.20
N GLN A 506 10.31 -0.86 -14.03
CA GLN A 506 11.12 -1.40 -15.13
C GLN A 506 10.59 -2.76 -15.57
N GLY A 507 10.63 -3.00 -16.88
CA GLY A 507 10.11 -4.24 -17.45
C GLY A 507 10.83 -5.48 -16.93
N ARG A 508 12.17 -5.49 -16.94
CA ARG A 508 12.98 -6.61 -16.44
C ARG A 508 14.39 -6.21 -16.05
N ASP A 509 15.03 -7.05 -15.27
CA ASP A 509 16.49 -6.98 -15.06
C ASP A 509 17.26 -7.54 -16.26
N ALA A 510 18.57 -7.31 -16.30
CA ALA A 510 19.42 -7.71 -17.43
C ALA A 510 19.46 -9.24 -17.66
N THR A 511 19.23 -10.03 -16.61
CA THR A 511 19.26 -11.49 -16.63
C THR A 511 17.90 -12.13 -16.93
N GLY A 512 16.80 -11.34 -16.91
CA GLY A 512 15.44 -11.85 -17.05
C GLY A 512 14.95 -12.66 -15.85
N SER A 513 15.60 -12.51 -14.69
CA SER A 513 15.23 -13.18 -13.43
C SER A 513 14.20 -12.39 -12.63
N LYS A 514 14.14 -11.08 -12.83
CA LYS A 514 13.15 -10.17 -12.23
C LYS A 514 12.38 -9.46 -13.32
N THR A 515 11.11 -9.21 -13.08
CA THR A 515 10.23 -8.56 -14.05
C THR A 515 9.12 -7.77 -13.38
N THR A 516 8.60 -6.78 -14.09
CA THR A 516 7.24 -6.27 -13.87
C THR A 516 6.31 -6.98 -14.85
N SER A 517 5.34 -7.74 -14.36
CA SER A 517 4.44 -8.55 -15.21
C SER A 517 3.06 -8.71 -14.57
N ILE A 518 2.04 -9.00 -15.38
CA ILE A 518 0.71 -9.44 -14.97
C ILE A 518 0.39 -10.70 -15.76
N ILE A 519 0.50 -11.85 -15.12
CA ILE A 519 0.39 -13.16 -15.77
C ILE A 519 -0.53 -14.10 -15.01
N LEU A 520 -1.44 -14.74 -15.73
CA LEU A 520 -2.25 -15.86 -15.23
C LEU A 520 -1.42 -17.14 -15.36
N ILE A 521 -1.44 -17.99 -14.34
CA ILE A 521 -0.63 -19.20 -14.25
C ILE A 521 -1.54 -20.44 -14.23
N ASP A 522 -1.18 -21.45 -15.02
CA ASP A 522 -1.64 -22.82 -14.85
C ASP A 522 -0.68 -23.58 -13.91
N GLY A 523 -1.18 -23.88 -12.72
CA GLY A 523 -0.46 -24.59 -11.66
C GLY A 523 -0.83 -26.07 -11.59
N ALA A 524 -1.46 -26.64 -12.61
CA ALA A 524 -1.80 -28.06 -12.62
C ALA A 524 -0.53 -28.96 -12.59
N PRO A 525 -0.62 -30.20 -12.09
CA PRO A 525 0.44 -31.18 -12.23
C PRO A 525 0.74 -31.47 -13.70
N ASN A 526 2.01 -31.60 -14.07
CA ASN A 526 2.42 -32.00 -15.41
C ASN A 526 1.99 -33.45 -15.68
N SER A 527 1.32 -33.70 -16.80
CA SER A 527 0.74 -35.01 -17.14
C SER A 527 1.77 -36.14 -17.31
N PHE A 528 3.01 -35.80 -17.66
CA PHE A 528 4.12 -36.75 -17.83
C PHE A 528 5.06 -36.83 -16.61
N ASN A 529 4.96 -35.87 -15.68
CA ASN A 529 5.68 -35.90 -14.40
C ASN A 529 4.84 -35.18 -13.33
N THR A 530 4.05 -35.93 -12.58
CA THR A 530 3.10 -35.38 -11.60
C THR A 530 3.75 -34.75 -10.36
N ALA A 531 5.08 -34.82 -10.23
CA ALA A 531 5.81 -34.18 -9.14
C ALA A 531 6.15 -32.70 -9.42
N GLU A 532 5.97 -32.24 -10.67
CA GLU A 532 6.21 -30.85 -11.08
C GLU A 532 4.91 -30.24 -11.67
N GLU A 533 4.72 -28.93 -11.51
CA GLU A 533 3.62 -28.21 -12.17
C GLU A 533 3.96 -27.89 -13.64
N VAL A 534 2.93 -27.77 -14.49
CA VAL A 534 3.10 -27.40 -15.90
C VAL A 534 3.62 -25.97 -16.07
N ASN A 535 3.15 -25.05 -15.21
CA ASN A 535 3.59 -23.65 -15.17
C ASN A 535 3.41 -22.91 -16.50
N TYR A 536 2.35 -23.21 -17.25
CA TYR A 536 1.93 -22.36 -18.36
C TYR A 536 1.53 -20.99 -17.85
N TYR A 537 1.75 -19.97 -18.66
CA TYR A 537 1.30 -18.62 -18.35
C TYR A 537 0.79 -17.90 -19.60
N THR A 538 -0.08 -16.92 -19.36
CA THR A 538 -0.48 -15.93 -20.36
C THR A 538 -0.66 -14.57 -19.71
N GLY A 539 -0.32 -13.50 -20.44
CA GLY A 539 -0.57 -12.15 -19.97
C GLY A 539 0.42 -11.13 -20.51
N LEU A 540 0.59 -10.05 -19.75
CA LEU A 540 1.54 -8.99 -20.01
C LEU A 540 2.83 -9.27 -19.24
N ARG A 541 3.96 -9.30 -19.94
CA ARG A 541 5.27 -9.37 -19.27
C ARG A 541 6.17 -8.20 -19.68
N ASN A 542 7.23 -8.02 -18.91
CA ASN A 542 8.25 -7.01 -19.15
C ASN A 542 7.66 -5.60 -19.28
N ILE A 543 6.80 -5.22 -18.33
CA ILE A 543 6.05 -3.97 -18.32
C ILE A 543 6.94 -2.82 -17.83
N ASP A 544 7.38 -1.98 -18.76
CA ASP A 544 7.87 -0.65 -18.47
C ASP A 544 6.66 0.27 -18.28
N PHE A 545 6.32 0.61 -17.03
CA PHE A 545 5.16 1.44 -16.70
C PHE A 545 5.59 2.82 -16.21
N PHE A 546 4.82 3.83 -16.57
CA PHE A 546 4.94 5.18 -16.03
C PHE A 546 3.55 5.80 -15.85
N MET A 547 3.36 6.49 -14.73
CA MET A 547 2.19 7.30 -14.45
C MET A 547 2.61 8.63 -13.85
N ASP A 548 1.96 9.71 -14.30
CA ASP A 548 2.07 11.04 -13.74
C ASP A 548 0.68 11.68 -13.68
N THR A 549 0.21 11.93 -12.47
CA THR A 549 -1.11 12.51 -12.24
C THR A 549 -1.08 13.54 -11.12
N GLN A 550 -1.90 14.57 -11.25
CA GLN A 550 -2.18 15.50 -10.17
C GLN A 550 -3.66 15.84 -10.17
N GLY A 551 -4.19 16.12 -8.98
CA GLY A 551 -5.60 16.43 -8.85
C GLY A 551 -6.07 16.53 -7.42
N VAL A 552 -7.38 16.37 -7.26
CA VAL A 552 -8.07 16.44 -5.97
C VAL A 552 -8.89 15.17 -5.78
N LEU A 553 -8.79 14.59 -4.58
CA LEU A 553 -9.63 13.53 -4.07
C LEU A 553 -10.66 14.15 -3.12
N ALA A 554 -11.94 13.97 -3.43
CA ALA A 554 -13.06 14.40 -2.59
C ALA A 554 -14.02 13.24 -2.33
N MET A 555 -14.71 13.28 -1.19
CA MET A 555 -15.72 12.29 -0.82
C MET A 555 -17.12 12.85 -1.09
N GLU A 556 -17.83 12.28 -2.06
CA GLU A 556 -19.17 12.68 -2.49
C GLU A 556 -20.22 11.62 -2.15
N GLN A 557 -21.50 11.99 -2.26
CA GLN A 557 -22.61 11.07 -1.98
C GLN A 557 -22.60 9.81 -2.86
N SER A 558 -22.13 9.93 -4.10
CA SER A 558 -22.07 8.83 -5.07
C SER A 558 -20.85 7.93 -4.89
N GLY A 559 -19.79 8.40 -4.24
CA GLY A 559 -18.52 7.68 -4.12
C GLY A 559 -17.34 8.62 -3.91
N ILE A 560 -16.15 8.13 -4.26
CA ILE A 560 -14.91 8.91 -4.13
C ILE A 560 -14.61 9.57 -5.47
N LYS A 561 -14.62 10.91 -5.48
CA LYS A 561 -14.35 11.73 -6.66
C LYS A 561 -12.85 11.95 -6.82
N LEU A 562 -12.36 11.77 -8.04
CA LEU A 562 -11.02 12.13 -8.48
C LEU A 562 -11.15 13.14 -9.63
N ASP A 563 -10.78 14.39 -9.37
CA ASP A 563 -10.69 15.43 -10.41
C ASP A 563 -9.23 15.61 -10.80
N LEU A 564 -8.88 15.09 -11.98
CA LEU A 564 -7.52 14.96 -12.49
C LEU A 564 -7.32 15.92 -13.67
N PRO A 565 -6.92 17.19 -13.43
CA PRO A 565 -6.53 18.09 -14.53
C PRO A 565 -5.36 17.54 -15.34
N ARG A 566 -4.59 16.59 -14.79
CA ARG A 566 -3.53 15.88 -15.49
C ARG A 566 -3.53 14.40 -15.14
N LEU A 567 -3.58 13.57 -16.16
CA LEU A 567 -3.44 12.13 -16.11
C LEU A 567 -2.60 11.70 -17.31
N VAL A 568 -1.34 11.34 -17.05
CA VAL A 568 -0.44 10.76 -18.05
C VAL A 568 -0.13 9.33 -17.64
N ILE A 569 -0.33 8.38 -18.55
CA ILE A 569 0.03 6.98 -18.40
C ILE A 569 0.82 6.58 -19.64
N ALA A 570 1.96 5.92 -19.47
CA ALA A 570 2.71 5.31 -20.55
C ALA A 570 3.09 3.89 -20.16
N MET A 571 2.98 2.96 -21.11
CA MET A 571 3.28 1.56 -20.86
C MET A 571 3.90 0.93 -22.11
N GLY A 572 5.01 0.23 -21.94
CA GLY A 572 5.57 -0.70 -22.91
C GLY A 572 5.55 -2.10 -22.31
N ALA A 573 5.07 -3.10 -23.03
CA ALA A 573 4.95 -4.47 -22.55
C ALA A 573 5.02 -5.48 -23.71
N GLU A 574 5.16 -6.75 -23.36
CA GLU A 574 5.05 -7.89 -24.27
C GLU A 574 3.79 -8.69 -23.92
N ILE A 575 2.95 -8.99 -24.91
CA ILE A 575 1.84 -9.95 -24.75
C ILE A 575 2.40 -11.33 -25.07
N ALA A 576 2.39 -12.22 -24.08
CA ALA A 576 3.09 -13.50 -24.15
C ALA A 576 2.21 -14.68 -23.69
N LEU A 577 2.52 -15.85 -24.24
CA LEU A 577 1.96 -17.14 -23.86
C LEU A 577 3.05 -18.20 -23.93
N GLY A 578 3.36 -18.84 -22.81
CA GLY A 578 4.48 -19.78 -22.72
C GLY A 578 4.51 -20.56 -21.42
N GLN A 579 5.67 -21.15 -21.10
CA GLN A 579 5.95 -21.75 -19.79
C GLN A 579 6.99 -20.91 -19.06
N LEU A 580 6.96 -20.91 -17.73
CA LEU A 580 7.88 -20.10 -16.94
C LEU A 580 9.35 -20.57 -17.02
N PRO A 581 10.31 -19.68 -16.71
CA PRO A 581 11.72 -20.01 -16.83
C PRO A 581 12.14 -21.21 -15.97
N GLY A 582 12.84 -22.17 -16.57
CA GLY A 582 13.30 -23.38 -15.89
C GLY A 582 12.24 -24.46 -15.67
N SER A 583 11.01 -24.25 -16.15
CA SER A 583 9.97 -25.28 -16.17
C SER A 583 10.35 -26.43 -17.12
N ARG A 584 9.94 -27.65 -16.76
CA ARG A 584 10.08 -28.83 -17.63
C ARG A 584 8.96 -28.80 -18.68
N TYR A 585 9.29 -29.09 -19.94
CA TYR A 585 8.27 -29.19 -20.99
C TYR A 585 7.29 -30.33 -20.70
N GLU A 586 6.02 -30.12 -20.98
CA GLU A 586 4.98 -31.15 -20.91
C GLU A 586 5.08 -32.10 -22.12
N ALA A 587 6.07 -32.98 -22.10
CA ALA A 587 6.31 -33.96 -23.15
C ALA A 587 6.82 -35.28 -22.57
N ALA A 588 6.36 -36.41 -23.12
CA ALA A 588 6.76 -37.75 -22.71
C ALA A 588 8.29 -37.95 -22.73
N ALA A 589 8.97 -37.42 -23.75
CA ALA A 589 10.43 -37.49 -23.86
C ALA A 589 11.18 -36.76 -22.74
N CYS A 590 10.51 -35.82 -22.05
CA CYS A 590 11.10 -34.98 -21.01
C CYS A 590 10.70 -35.39 -19.59
N ALA A 591 9.80 -36.37 -19.43
CA ALA A 591 9.25 -36.83 -18.15
C ALA A 591 10.33 -37.05 -17.07
N ASN A 592 11.40 -37.76 -17.42
CA ASN A 592 12.51 -38.12 -16.53
C ASN A 592 13.86 -37.56 -17.00
N ALA A 593 13.84 -36.53 -17.85
CA ALA A 593 15.08 -35.97 -18.40
C ALA A 593 15.97 -35.40 -17.28
N ALA A 594 17.26 -35.73 -17.35
CA ALA A 594 18.27 -35.19 -16.44
C ALA A 594 18.37 -33.66 -16.61
N THR A 595 18.79 -32.96 -15.56
CA THR A 595 18.91 -31.50 -15.58
C THR A 595 20.01 -30.96 -16.51
N THR A 596 20.85 -31.84 -17.07
CA THR A 596 21.80 -31.56 -18.14
C THR A 596 21.17 -31.57 -19.54
N SER A 597 19.97 -32.16 -19.70
CA SER A 597 19.22 -32.20 -20.95
C SER A 597 18.45 -30.90 -21.15
N LEU A 598 19.16 -29.81 -21.44
CA LEU A 598 18.60 -28.45 -21.49
C LEU A 598 17.44 -28.28 -22.49
N ASN A 599 17.39 -29.10 -23.55
CA ASN A 599 16.29 -29.12 -24.52
C ASN A 599 14.95 -29.58 -23.94
N CYS A 600 14.94 -30.17 -22.75
CA CYS A 600 13.73 -30.59 -22.04
C CYS A 600 13.20 -29.56 -21.04
N PHE A 601 13.80 -28.37 -21.00
CA PHE A 601 13.41 -27.29 -20.09
C PHE A 601 13.34 -25.95 -20.82
N VAL A 602 12.48 -25.08 -20.31
CA VAL A 602 12.45 -23.67 -20.69
C VAL A 602 13.75 -23.01 -20.23
N PRO A 603 14.44 -22.21 -21.08
CA PRO A 603 15.63 -21.46 -20.67
C PRO A 603 15.37 -20.63 -19.40
N ALA A 604 16.32 -20.63 -18.46
CA ALA A 604 16.19 -19.90 -17.20
C ALA A 604 16.09 -18.36 -17.40
N ASN A 605 16.50 -17.87 -18.57
CA ASN A 605 16.42 -16.47 -18.98
C ASN A 605 15.36 -16.23 -20.06
N SER A 606 14.33 -17.09 -20.21
CA SER A 606 13.36 -16.98 -21.32
C SER A 606 12.68 -15.60 -21.43
N PHE A 607 12.58 -14.86 -20.33
CA PHE A 607 12.04 -13.49 -20.31
C PHE A 607 12.94 -12.45 -20.98
N THR A 608 14.18 -12.79 -21.36
CA THR A 608 15.03 -11.95 -22.23
C THR A 608 14.82 -12.22 -23.72
N ASN A 609 14.15 -13.32 -24.07
CA ASN A 609 13.95 -13.78 -25.44
C ASN A 609 12.53 -13.45 -25.92
N THR A 610 12.25 -13.66 -27.20
CA THR A 610 10.94 -13.37 -27.81
C THR A 610 10.18 -14.62 -28.27
N ASP A 611 10.71 -15.82 -27.97
CA ASP A 611 10.18 -17.10 -28.48
C ASP A 611 8.72 -17.38 -28.09
N ASP A 612 8.27 -16.84 -26.96
CA ASP A 612 6.93 -16.99 -26.38
C ASP A 612 6.11 -15.68 -26.42
N VAL A 613 6.59 -14.66 -27.14
CA VAL A 613 5.92 -13.36 -27.28
C VAL A 613 5.10 -13.34 -28.56
N LEU A 614 3.82 -13.00 -28.43
CA LEU A 614 2.91 -12.86 -29.56
C LEU A 614 3.12 -11.51 -30.26
N PHE A 615 3.18 -10.42 -29.48
CA PHE A 615 3.44 -9.07 -29.99
C PHE A 615 3.83 -8.12 -28.85
N GLY A 616 4.58 -7.08 -29.20
CA GLY A 616 4.85 -5.93 -28.34
C GLY A 616 3.66 -4.98 -28.30
N LEU A 617 3.45 -4.36 -27.15
CA LEU A 617 2.43 -3.37 -26.89
C LEU A 617 3.11 -2.10 -26.37
N ALA A 618 2.87 -0.97 -27.02
CA ALA A 618 3.24 0.32 -26.48
C ALA A 618 2.02 1.25 -26.49
N LEU A 619 1.76 1.91 -25.37
CA LEU A 619 0.69 2.89 -25.27
C LEU A 619 1.14 4.11 -24.50
N ARG A 620 0.51 5.23 -24.82
CA ARG A 620 0.58 6.46 -24.05
C ARG A 620 -0.79 7.10 -24.05
N LEU A 621 -1.20 7.56 -22.89
CA LEU A 621 -2.39 8.35 -22.64
C LEU A 621 -1.98 9.63 -21.92
N ASP A 622 -2.41 10.77 -22.42
CA ASP A 622 -2.22 12.11 -21.85
C ASP A 622 -3.59 12.80 -21.91
N ALA A 623 -4.18 12.97 -20.74
CA ALA A 623 -5.57 13.34 -20.60
C ALA A 623 -5.80 14.24 -19.38
N SER A 624 -7.00 14.82 -19.34
CA SER A 624 -7.66 15.25 -18.11
C SER A 624 -8.85 14.32 -17.85
N ALA A 625 -9.16 14.05 -16.58
CA ALA A 625 -10.20 13.09 -16.24
C ALA A 625 -10.97 13.51 -14.98
N GLN A 626 -12.25 13.18 -14.96
CA GLN A 626 -13.10 13.28 -13.79
C GLN A 626 -13.68 11.91 -13.50
N LEU A 627 -13.05 11.19 -12.58
CA LEU A 627 -13.37 9.80 -12.27
C LEU A 627 -14.07 9.70 -10.90
N ASN A 628 -14.95 8.73 -10.77
CA ASN A 628 -15.63 8.36 -9.54
C ASN A 628 -15.30 6.89 -9.27
N ILE A 629 -14.67 6.61 -8.13
CA ILE A 629 -14.63 5.26 -7.59
C ILE A 629 -15.97 5.04 -6.89
N LEU A 630 -16.73 4.07 -7.38
CA LEU A 630 -18.05 3.73 -6.88
C LEU A 630 -17.94 2.43 -6.07
N PRO A 631 -18.13 2.52 -4.75
CA PRO A 631 -18.23 1.37 -3.87
C PRO A 631 -19.45 0.51 -4.21
N GLY A 632 -19.31 -0.81 -4.12
CA GLY A 632 -20.40 -1.77 -4.22
C GLY A 632 -21.37 -1.70 -3.06
N THR A 633 -22.59 -2.17 -3.29
CA THR A 633 -23.63 -2.25 -2.25
C THR A 633 -23.74 -3.67 -1.71
N VAL A 634 -24.45 -3.87 -0.61
CA VAL A 634 -24.70 -5.21 -0.05
C VAL A 634 -25.38 -6.16 -1.07
N ALA A 635 -26.19 -5.62 -1.97
CA ALA A 635 -26.88 -6.40 -3.01
C ALA A 635 -26.02 -6.62 -4.28
N ASP A 636 -24.96 -5.84 -4.46
CA ASP A 636 -24.11 -5.83 -5.65
C ASP A 636 -22.68 -5.44 -5.25
N ASN A 637 -21.93 -6.41 -4.72
CA ASN A 637 -20.54 -6.26 -4.32
C ASN A 637 -19.65 -6.15 -5.57
N HIS A 638 -19.33 -4.93 -5.97
CA HIS A 638 -18.42 -4.64 -7.06
C HIS A 638 -17.48 -3.48 -6.70
N LEU A 639 -16.42 -3.34 -7.49
CA LEU A 639 -15.63 -2.12 -7.56
C LEU A 639 -15.82 -1.51 -8.93
N ALA A 640 -16.30 -0.27 -9.01
CA ALA A 640 -16.47 0.42 -10.27
C ALA A 640 -15.69 1.72 -10.34
N ILE A 641 -15.18 2.03 -11.52
CA ILE A 641 -14.61 3.34 -11.87
C ILE A 641 -15.45 3.88 -13.02
N GLN A 642 -16.04 5.04 -12.81
CA GLN A 642 -16.87 5.71 -13.82
C GLN A 642 -16.43 7.15 -14.00
N GLY A 643 -16.42 7.66 -15.23
CA GLY A 643 -16.16 9.07 -15.43
C GLY A 643 -15.70 9.48 -16.82
N ASN A 644 -15.62 10.79 -16.99
CA ASN A 644 -15.24 11.42 -18.25
C ASN A 644 -13.73 11.53 -18.35
N ILE A 645 -13.20 11.21 -19.52
CA ILE A 645 -11.78 11.31 -19.88
C ILE A 645 -11.71 12.14 -21.16
N LYS A 646 -10.93 13.22 -21.12
CA LYS A 646 -10.65 14.06 -22.28
C LYS A 646 -9.19 13.87 -22.68
N LEU A 647 -8.99 13.20 -23.82
CA LEU A 647 -7.67 12.98 -24.39
C LEU A 647 -7.13 14.28 -24.99
N ASN A 648 -5.94 14.67 -24.56
CA ASN A 648 -5.32 15.91 -25.00
C ASN A 648 -4.84 15.79 -26.46
N ALA A 649 -5.12 16.81 -27.28
CA ALA A 649 -4.64 16.85 -28.65
C ALA A 649 -3.10 16.85 -28.69
N SER A 650 -2.54 15.97 -29.53
CA SER A 650 -1.12 16.00 -29.87
C SER A 650 -0.76 17.33 -30.54
N ASP A 651 0.45 17.81 -30.28
CA ASP A 651 1.00 18.99 -30.96
C ASP A 651 1.93 18.56 -32.11
N ALA A 652 2.52 19.54 -32.81
CA ALA A 652 3.39 19.28 -33.95
C ALA A 652 4.65 18.47 -33.60
N SER A 653 5.07 18.49 -32.34
CA SER A 653 6.33 17.92 -31.86
C SER A 653 6.17 16.65 -31.02
N THR A 654 5.00 16.44 -30.43
CA THR A 654 4.77 15.37 -29.44
C THR A 654 3.49 14.61 -29.75
N ASN A 655 3.62 13.30 -29.98
CA ASN A 655 2.49 12.39 -29.99
C ASN A 655 2.07 12.08 -28.54
N LYS A 656 1.01 12.74 -28.07
CA LYS A 656 0.57 12.69 -26.68
C LYS A 656 -0.22 11.43 -26.33
N ASN A 657 -0.86 10.83 -27.32
CA ASN A 657 -1.75 9.69 -27.13
C ASN A 657 -1.56 8.70 -28.29
N TYR A 658 -1.18 7.46 -27.99
CA TYR A 658 -1.01 6.43 -29.00
C TYR A 658 -1.21 5.01 -28.47
N LEU A 659 -1.47 4.09 -29.39
CA LEU A 659 -1.49 2.65 -29.18
C LEU A 659 -0.78 1.95 -30.34
N HIS A 660 0.29 1.23 -30.06
CA HIS A 660 1.11 0.51 -31.03
C HIS A 660 1.13 -0.98 -30.72
N LEU A 661 0.99 -1.79 -31.77
CA LEU A 661 1.17 -3.23 -31.74
C LEU A 661 2.33 -3.59 -32.66
N THR A 662 3.35 -4.23 -32.10
CA THR A 662 4.61 -4.51 -32.79
C THR A 662 4.82 -6.01 -32.93
N ASN A 663 5.10 -6.49 -34.13
CA ASN A 663 5.63 -7.82 -34.31
C ASN A 663 7.07 -7.86 -33.78
N VAL A 664 7.33 -8.68 -32.77
CA VAL A 664 8.64 -8.73 -32.10
C VAL A 664 9.73 -9.42 -32.91
N GLN A 665 9.37 -10.13 -33.98
CA GLN A 665 10.33 -10.85 -34.83
C GLN A 665 11.00 -9.92 -35.85
N ASP A 666 10.26 -8.96 -36.41
CA ASP A 666 10.73 -8.05 -37.48
C ASP A 666 10.58 -6.56 -37.13
N ASN A 667 10.01 -6.23 -35.96
CA ASN A 667 9.68 -4.88 -35.49
C ASN A 667 8.68 -4.11 -36.37
N ALA A 668 7.95 -4.79 -37.25
CA ALA A 668 6.87 -4.15 -37.99
C ALA A 668 5.75 -3.76 -37.02
N THR A 669 5.31 -2.50 -37.08
CA THR A 669 4.32 -1.96 -36.14
C THR A 669 3.10 -1.41 -36.87
N ILE A 670 1.92 -1.67 -36.32
CA ILE A 670 0.70 -0.92 -36.61
C ILE A 670 0.45 0.02 -35.44
N GLY A 671 0.25 1.30 -35.74
CA GLY A 671 0.05 2.34 -34.73
C GLY A 671 -1.20 3.16 -34.95
N PHE A 672 -1.89 3.43 -33.85
CA PHE A 672 -2.92 4.45 -33.74
C PHE A 672 -2.30 5.64 -33.02
N ASP A 673 -2.01 6.69 -33.78
CA ASP A 673 -1.33 7.89 -33.30
C ASP A 673 -2.29 9.04 -33.10
N ARG A 674 -1.86 10.01 -32.28
CA ARG A 674 -2.56 11.28 -32.05
C ARG A 674 -4.02 11.07 -31.67
N ILE A 675 -4.26 10.05 -30.83
CA ILE A 675 -5.59 9.70 -30.36
C ILE A 675 -6.14 10.89 -29.55
N GLN A 676 -7.28 11.43 -29.93
CA GLN A 676 -7.88 12.59 -29.27
C GLN A 676 -9.39 12.49 -29.28
N GLY A 677 -10.05 13.08 -28.28
CA GLY A 677 -11.51 13.09 -28.16
C GLY A 677 -11.96 12.98 -26.71
N GLU A 678 -13.27 12.89 -26.53
CA GLU A 678 -13.91 12.72 -25.23
C GLU A 678 -14.47 11.30 -25.10
N LEU A 679 -14.21 10.69 -23.96
CA LEU A 679 -14.60 9.34 -23.60
C LEU A 679 -15.32 9.37 -22.25
N ASP A 680 -16.29 8.49 -22.06
CA ASP A 680 -16.91 8.23 -20.76
C ASP A 680 -16.73 6.76 -20.43
N LEU A 681 -15.96 6.50 -19.37
CA LEU A 681 -15.57 5.17 -18.92
C LEU A 681 -16.57 4.66 -17.90
N ASN A 682 -16.93 3.38 -18.00
CA ASN A 682 -17.56 2.62 -16.94
C ASN A 682 -16.91 1.24 -16.87
N ALA A 683 -16.00 1.07 -15.92
CA ALA A 683 -15.30 -0.18 -15.65
C ALA A 683 -15.81 -0.77 -14.33
N LYS A 684 -16.12 -2.06 -14.31
CA LYS A 684 -16.56 -2.80 -13.12
C LYS A 684 -15.76 -4.09 -12.97
N ILE A 685 -15.33 -4.36 -11.75
CA ILE A 685 -14.72 -5.63 -11.34
C ILE A 685 -15.69 -6.31 -10.36
N LEU A 686 -15.96 -7.59 -10.60
CA LEU A 686 -16.76 -8.45 -9.72
C LEU A 686 -15.99 -9.71 -9.37
N VAL A 687 -16.05 -10.11 -8.11
CA VAL A 687 -15.57 -11.40 -7.61
C VAL A 687 -16.78 -12.19 -7.14
N GLU A 688 -17.03 -13.31 -7.80
CA GLU A 688 -18.12 -14.24 -7.50
C GLU A 688 -17.55 -15.50 -6.83
N LYS A 689 -18.43 -16.45 -6.50
CA LYS A 689 -18.06 -17.69 -5.78
C LYS A 689 -17.02 -18.57 -6.52
N ASP A 690 -16.94 -18.44 -7.84
CA ASP A 690 -16.18 -19.30 -8.76
C ASP A 690 -15.56 -18.57 -9.95
N GLN A 691 -15.73 -17.25 -10.06
CA GLN A 691 -15.14 -16.48 -11.15
C GLN A 691 -14.87 -15.01 -10.81
N VAL A 692 -13.96 -14.40 -11.55
CA VAL A 692 -13.76 -12.95 -11.57
C VAL A 692 -14.25 -12.40 -12.90
N LYS A 693 -15.03 -11.32 -12.89
CA LYS A 693 -15.52 -10.63 -14.09
C LYS A 693 -15.03 -9.19 -14.17
N PHE A 694 -14.63 -8.80 -15.37
CA PHE A 694 -14.24 -7.45 -15.75
C PHE A 694 -15.18 -6.97 -16.84
N ASN A 695 -16.06 -6.03 -16.50
CA ASN A 695 -17.03 -5.44 -17.41
C ASN A 695 -16.65 -4.00 -17.70
N ASN A 696 -16.35 -3.69 -18.94
CA ASN A 696 -15.92 -2.38 -19.39
C ASN A 696 -16.86 -1.84 -20.46
N ASN A 697 -17.28 -0.60 -20.32
CA ASN A 697 -18.02 0.14 -21.33
C ASN A 697 -17.38 1.52 -21.50
N ILE A 698 -16.95 1.82 -22.72
CA ILE A 698 -16.40 3.13 -23.08
C ILE A 698 -17.37 3.76 -24.07
N ARG A 699 -18.02 4.85 -23.66
CA ARG A 699 -18.85 5.66 -24.54
C ARG A 699 -17.99 6.72 -25.23
N LEU A 700 -18.02 6.71 -26.55
CA LEU A 700 -17.28 7.65 -27.41
C LEU A 700 -18.11 8.91 -27.64
N ASN A 701 -17.48 10.07 -27.58
CA ASN A 701 -18.12 11.39 -27.76
C ASN A 701 -19.40 11.55 -26.92
N PRO A 702 -19.33 11.39 -25.59
CA PRO A 702 -20.51 11.39 -24.72
C PRO A 702 -21.31 12.70 -24.76
N THR A 703 -20.67 13.81 -25.14
CA THR A 703 -21.25 15.15 -25.26
C THR A 703 -21.97 15.38 -26.60
N ASN A 704 -21.81 14.47 -27.57
CA ASN A 704 -22.31 14.58 -28.95
C ASN A 704 -21.89 15.89 -29.64
N GLN A 705 -20.68 16.39 -29.34
CA GLN A 705 -20.14 17.61 -29.92
C GLN A 705 -19.04 17.30 -30.94
N ALA A 706 -18.89 18.15 -31.96
CA ALA A 706 -17.84 17.99 -32.96
C ALA A 706 -16.42 17.98 -32.34
N ALA A 707 -16.23 18.72 -31.25
CA ALA A 707 -14.96 18.78 -30.51
C ALA A 707 -14.65 17.51 -29.70
N GLY A 708 -15.67 16.71 -29.32
CA GLY A 708 -15.53 15.49 -28.53
C GLY A 708 -15.34 14.21 -29.35
N VAL A 709 -15.40 14.30 -30.68
CA VAL A 709 -15.23 13.18 -31.62
C VAL A 709 -13.88 12.50 -31.43
N LEU A 710 -13.89 11.17 -31.30
CA LEU A 710 -12.65 10.38 -31.22
C LEU A 710 -11.99 10.32 -32.61
N LYS A 711 -10.71 10.70 -32.68
CA LYS A 711 -9.90 10.66 -33.90
C LYS A 711 -8.56 10.01 -33.60
N ALA A 712 -8.00 9.29 -34.57
CA ALA A 712 -6.62 8.82 -34.53
C ALA A 712 -6.07 8.64 -35.95
N ASP A 713 -4.77 8.86 -36.12
CA ASP A 713 -4.06 8.56 -37.37
C ASP A 713 -3.65 7.08 -37.37
N VAL A 714 -3.97 6.35 -38.42
CA VAL A 714 -3.60 4.94 -38.59
C VAL A 714 -2.32 4.88 -39.40
N ASN A 715 -1.24 4.46 -38.76
CA ASN A 715 0.10 4.43 -39.32
C ASN A 715 0.63 3.00 -39.38
N LEU A 716 1.37 2.68 -40.44
CA LEU A 716 2.24 1.51 -40.51
C LEU A 716 3.69 1.94 -40.34
N TYR A 717 4.45 1.17 -39.59
CA TYR A 717 5.89 1.36 -39.42
C TYR A 717 6.55 0.07 -39.91
N PRO A 718 6.92 -0.01 -41.20
CA PRO A 718 7.61 -1.18 -41.74
C PRO A 718 8.97 -1.39 -41.07
N THR A 719 9.58 -0.29 -40.63
CA THR A 719 10.69 -0.22 -39.68
C THR A 719 10.38 0.89 -38.66
N ALA A 720 10.96 0.82 -37.46
CA ALA A 720 10.60 1.67 -36.31
C ALA A 720 10.66 3.19 -36.55
N ASP A 721 11.34 3.66 -37.59
CA ASP A 721 11.71 5.08 -37.73
C ASP A 721 10.91 5.87 -38.78
N ARG A 722 10.06 5.23 -39.60
CA ARG A 722 9.30 5.95 -40.64
C ARG A 722 7.84 5.50 -40.73
N ALA A 723 6.97 6.31 -40.15
CA ALA A 723 5.53 6.16 -40.28
C ALA A 723 5.08 6.32 -41.74
N GLN A 724 4.29 5.37 -42.23
CA GLN A 724 3.48 5.48 -43.43
C GLN A 724 2.03 5.67 -43.00
N ASN A 725 1.51 6.89 -43.19
CA ASN A 725 0.13 7.21 -42.83
C ASN A 725 -0.84 6.61 -43.84
N LEU A 726 -1.77 5.77 -43.35
CA LEU A 726 -2.86 5.20 -44.14
C LEU A 726 -4.09 6.12 -44.19
N GLY A 727 -4.27 6.96 -43.17
CA GLY A 727 -5.38 7.89 -43.03
C GLY A 727 -5.81 8.10 -41.58
N THR A 728 -6.81 8.94 -41.37
CA THR A 728 -7.37 9.24 -40.05
C THR A 728 -8.68 8.49 -39.84
N MET A 729 -8.76 7.71 -38.77
CA MET A 729 -10.01 7.11 -38.30
C MET A 729 -10.81 8.10 -37.44
N VAL A 730 -12.13 8.09 -37.58
CA VAL A 730 -13.04 9.00 -36.88
C VAL A 730 -14.25 8.24 -36.35
N PHE A 731 -14.50 8.33 -35.05
CA PHE A 731 -15.72 7.81 -34.42
C PHE A 731 -16.55 8.97 -33.88
N THR A 732 -17.67 9.27 -34.52
CA THR A 732 -18.55 10.38 -34.16
C THR A 732 -19.36 10.14 -32.89
N GLY A 733 -19.48 8.88 -32.47
CA GLY A 733 -20.12 8.43 -31.23
C GLY A 733 -20.19 6.90 -31.18
N GLY A 734 -20.75 6.35 -30.09
CA GLY A 734 -20.97 4.91 -29.93
C GLY A 734 -20.48 4.36 -28.60
N ASN A 735 -20.56 3.04 -28.42
CA ASN A 735 -20.11 2.36 -27.21
C ASN A 735 -19.18 1.20 -27.59
N ILE A 736 -18.01 1.12 -26.95
CA ILE A 736 -17.13 -0.05 -26.97
C ILE A 736 -17.37 -0.81 -25.67
N ARG A 737 -17.79 -2.07 -25.79
CA ARG A 737 -18.08 -2.93 -24.64
C ARG A 737 -17.15 -4.13 -24.64
N SER A 738 -16.60 -4.45 -23.48
CA SER A 738 -15.79 -5.64 -23.25
C SER A 738 -16.23 -6.32 -21.96
N SER A 739 -16.33 -7.65 -22.00
CA SER A 739 -16.61 -8.50 -20.84
C SER A 739 -15.58 -9.62 -20.85
N PHE A 740 -14.74 -9.67 -19.83
CA PHE A 740 -13.73 -10.71 -19.65
C PHE A 740 -13.96 -11.42 -18.32
N GLY A 741 -13.90 -12.74 -18.31
CA GLY A 741 -14.11 -13.56 -17.11
C GLY A 741 -12.96 -14.55 -16.92
N ILE A 742 -12.52 -14.74 -15.68
CA ILE A 742 -11.60 -15.80 -15.29
C ILE A 742 -12.38 -16.81 -14.45
N THR A 743 -12.55 -18.01 -15.00
CA THR A 743 -13.17 -19.16 -14.33
C THR A 743 -12.15 -20.29 -14.28
N PRO A 744 -11.66 -20.66 -13.10
CA PRO A 744 -10.78 -21.81 -12.94
C PRO A 744 -11.46 -23.12 -13.37
N ARG A 745 -10.65 -24.09 -13.80
CA ARG A 745 -11.13 -25.42 -14.20
C ARG A 745 -11.48 -26.33 -13.03
#